data_AF-A0A0B4EZD4-F1
#
_entry.id   AF-A0A0B4EZD4-F1
#
_cell.length_a   1.000
_cell.length_b   1.000
_cell.length_c   1.000
_cell.angle_alpha   90.00
_cell.angle_beta   90.00
_cell.angle_gamma   90.00
#
_symmetry.space_group_name_H-M   'P 1'
#
loop_
_entity.id
_entity.type
_entity.pdbx_description
1 polymer ?
#
loop_
_entity_poly.entity_id
_entity_poly.type
_entity_poly.pdbx_seq_one_letter_code
_entity_poly.pdbx_strand_id
1 'polypeptide(L)'
;MLVTKHAAELCALLVNDLFGELPSVGSFSTHFGFCGVVLIAGLTFLRFSQQRILVALFTKGRCTLSQLVQHVSLGPRHLRNGLGVLIQQNLLYHYTDPDTGGTSYEANSDACYNVVRSGKILEVINSQYGTAERDLVQTLMQLGYARVADLTHAFTSRAPKTNGHTNGSHESSSGLIESKNHLNSALSRLIQAEILETVRPDSFRNPAEVYREIEADVTKTAPGEKASKNKIEQHMQIVERFKIFRDQSKALKRQLDQTSGPSTKRRRLQNGSSHSDPFDDDVELNCLVELRNQRLADFAADMLGETTGHVYRSLLDLLTAKVSRCRADPLVGEENKGPQPSVTTLQIYENLSDEVKVLGGIGKAPKDKIDFDSAEKIRSGPYSYDSDSDEEDEPEVKAAPVPRGRLARAAAAAAAAAAASAKESEDEGSEDDIDVQGGHTHTNGDRSTKVKFEDGAIAKDSRLDQMRQHLLLLAESKHRFVRHCGTQGRGQWTVDFELLMDRLRESELDAYIEQSFGRHGLRLTRILREKGKLDEKMLPSAALMKKGDVQGKMLAMQMAGLVDVQEVPKDNSRLANRTLFFWFFDGERVQSQLLDDVYKGMLRCLQTLDVERHKERNILTFVERKDVKGKEEEVMTAEHYNKYNRHLEGQQKLLGQVMRLDDMVAVFRDY
;
A
#
# COMPACT_ATOMS: atom_id res chain seq x y z
N MET A 1 6.25 -8.23 -14.86
CA MET A 1 6.57 -7.21 -15.89
C MET A 1 7.94 -7.51 -16.50
N LEU A 2 8.33 -6.88 -17.61
CA LEU A 2 9.74 -6.77 -17.96
C LEU A 2 10.39 -5.74 -17.02
N VAL A 3 11.32 -6.19 -16.17
CA VAL A 3 12.07 -5.31 -15.27
C VAL A 3 12.93 -4.37 -16.11
N THR A 4 12.86 -3.06 -15.88
CA THR A 4 13.71 -2.11 -16.64
C THR A 4 15.17 -2.31 -16.28
N LYS A 5 16.07 -1.90 -17.18
CA LYS A 5 17.52 -2.00 -16.93
C LYS A 5 17.91 -1.29 -15.62
N HIS A 6 17.41 -0.09 -15.38
CA HIS A 6 17.73 0.68 -14.18
C HIS A 6 17.15 0.04 -12.91
N ALA A 7 15.95 -0.55 -12.97
CA ALA A 7 15.38 -1.30 -11.86
C ALA A 7 16.21 -2.56 -11.51
N ALA A 8 16.68 -3.30 -12.52
CA ALA A 8 17.53 -4.48 -12.30
C ALA A 8 18.91 -4.12 -11.74
N GLU A 9 19.55 -3.06 -12.25
CA GLU A 9 20.83 -2.55 -11.74
C GLU A 9 20.69 -2.00 -10.30
N LEU A 10 19.58 -1.33 -9.99
CA LEU A 10 19.23 -0.87 -8.64
C LEU A 10 19.07 -2.04 -7.65
N CYS A 11 18.25 -3.04 -8.01
CA CYS A 11 18.06 -4.25 -7.20
C CYS A 11 19.38 -4.98 -6.90
N ALA A 12 20.23 -5.14 -7.92
CA ALA A 12 21.52 -5.80 -7.75
C ALA A 12 22.49 -5.02 -6.84
N LEU A 13 22.49 -3.67 -6.91
CA LEU A 13 23.29 -2.83 -6.02
C LEU A 13 22.80 -2.93 -4.57
N LEU A 14 21.50 -2.82 -4.32
CA LEU A 14 20.90 -2.91 -2.99
C LEU A 14 21.24 -4.24 -2.28
N VAL A 15 21.15 -5.36 -3.00
CA VAL A 15 21.48 -6.68 -2.44
C VAL A 15 22.98 -6.83 -2.18
N ASN A 16 23.84 -6.28 -3.04
CA ASN A 16 25.28 -6.22 -2.82
C ASN A 16 25.64 -5.43 -1.53
N ASP A 17 24.93 -4.33 -1.29
CA ASP A 17 25.14 -3.42 -0.17
C ASP A 17 24.86 -4.07 1.19
N LEU A 18 23.82 -4.90 1.28
CA LEU A 18 23.38 -5.54 2.52
C LEU A 18 23.96 -6.93 2.74
N PHE A 19 24.08 -7.75 1.69
CA PHE A 19 24.36 -9.18 1.82
C PHE A 19 25.72 -9.60 1.26
N GLY A 20 26.41 -8.72 0.53
CA GLY A 20 27.68 -9.04 -0.14
C GLY A 20 28.80 -9.48 0.81
N GLU A 21 28.72 -9.09 2.09
CA GLU A 21 29.61 -9.59 3.14
C GLU A 21 29.24 -11.02 3.56
N LEU A 22 29.53 -12.00 2.70
CA LEU A 22 29.50 -13.41 3.08
C LEU A 22 30.52 -13.65 4.21
N PRO A 23 30.08 -13.97 5.45
CA PRO A 23 31.02 -14.42 6.48
C PRO A 23 31.64 -15.74 6.02
N SER A 24 32.96 -15.88 6.18
CA SER A 24 33.65 -17.11 5.84
C SER A 24 33.10 -18.28 6.66
N VAL A 25 32.73 -19.37 5.99
CA VAL A 25 32.11 -20.56 6.60
C VAL A 25 32.99 -21.12 7.72
N GLY A 26 32.64 -20.82 8.98
CA GLY A 26 33.45 -21.21 10.13
C GLY A 26 33.08 -20.64 11.49
N SER A 27 31.87 -20.10 11.72
CA SER A 27 31.49 -19.60 13.06
C SER A 27 29.97 -19.60 13.37
N PHE A 28 29.24 -20.65 12.96
CA PHE A 28 27.89 -20.92 13.48
C PHE A 28 27.98 -21.59 14.87
N SER A 29 28.36 -20.82 15.89
CA SER A 29 28.27 -21.26 17.29
C SER A 29 28.07 -20.08 18.25
N THR A 30 26.92 -20.09 18.93
CA THR A 30 26.78 -19.70 20.35
C THR A 30 27.48 -18.42 20.81
N HIS A 31 27.04 -17.25 20.32
CA HIS A 31 26.73 -16.07 21.16
C HIS A 31 26.12 -14.97 20.28
N PHE A 32 24.82 -14.67 20.45
CA PHE A 32 24.16 -13.59 19.73
C PHE A 32 24.50 -12.23 20.37
N GLY A 33 25.69 -11.73 20.03
CA GLY A 33 26.20 -10.43 20.45
C GLY A 33 27.60 -10.17 19.88
N PHE A 34 27.73 -9.14 19.04
CA PHE A 34 29.01 -8.61 18.53
C PHE A 34 29.96 -9.58 17.81
N CYS A 35 29.66 -9.99 16.57
CA CYS A 35 30.67 -10.58 15.67
C CYS A 35 30.75 -9.90 14.28
N GLY A 36 31.17 -8.64 14.28
CA GLY A 36 31.97 -8.10 13.18
C GLY A 36 33.47 -8.16 13.56
N VAL A 37 34.32 -8.56 12.59
CA VAL A 37 35.81 -8.61 12.52
C VAL A 37 36.29 -9.96 11.95
N VAL A 38 37.40 -9.93 11.18
CA VAL A 38 38.05 -11.03 10.42
C VAL A 38 37.38 -11.45 9.09
N LEU A 39 37.75 -10.80 7.96
CA LEU A 39 38.46 -11.43 6.80
C LEU A 39 38.71 -10.48 5.59
N ILE A 40 39.31 -9.31 5.85
CA ILE A 40 39.43 -8.20 4.87
C ILE A 40 40.09 -8.58 3.52
N ALA A 41 40.98 -9.58 3.48
CA ALA A 41 41.61 -10.04 2.24
C ALA A 41 40.69 -10.89 1.32
N GLY A 42 39.62 -11.49 1.85
CA GLY A 42 38.64 -12.27 1.07
C GLY A 42 37.36 -11.49 0.74
N LEU A 43 36.99 -10.53 1.58
CA LEU A 43 35.72 -9.78 1.51
C LEU A 43 35.49 -9.10 0.14
N THR A 44 36.54 -8.55 -0.49
CA THR A 44 36.42 -7.84 -1.78
C THR A 44 35.97 -8.74 -2.94
N PHE A 45 36.28 -10.05 -2.90
CA PHE A 45 35.88 -10.98 -3.98
C PHE A 45 34.50 -11.61 -3.74
N LEU A 46 34.04 -11.62 -2.48
CA LEU A 46 32.77 -12.20 -2.08
C LEU A 46 31.59 -11.23 -2.25
N ARG A 47 31.78 -9.91 -2.04
CA ARG A 47 30.73 -8.89 -2.26
C ARG A 47 30.07 -9.01 -3.64
N PHE A 48 30.88 -9.04 -4.71
CA PHE A 48 30.40 -9.18 -6.09
C PHE A 48 29.72 -10.52 -6.42
N SER A 49 29.70 -11.52 -5.54
CA SER A 49 29.19 -12.86 -5.87
C SER A 49 27.67 -12.85 -6.09
N GLN A 50 26.90 -12.37 -5.12
CA GLN A 50 25.45 -12.28 -5.19
C GLN A 50 24.98 -11.28 -6.25
N GLN A 51 25.65 -10.12 -6.34
CA GLN A 51 25.36 -9.10 -7.34
C GLN A 51 25.41 -9.67 -8.77
N ARG A 52 26.48 -10.42 -9.09
CA ARG A 52 26.67 -11.00 -10.43
C ARG A 52 25.71 -12.16 -10.70
N ILE A 53 25.23 -12.87 -9.67
CA ILE A 53 24.16 -13.87 -9.79
C ILE A 53 22.84 -13.17 -10.15
N LEU A 54 22.44 -12.13 -9.41
CA LEU A 54 21.20 -11.38 -9.70
C LEU A 54 21.24 -10.68 -11.06
N VAL A 55 22.35 -10.04 -11.43
CA VAL A 55 22.50 -9.43 -12.78
C VAL A 55 22.39 -10.49 -13.88
N ALA A 56 22.95 -11.69 -13.70
CA ALA A 56 22.78 -12.77 -14.66
C ALA A 56 21.31 -13.23 -14.75
N LEU A 57 20.61 -13.38 -13.62
CA LEU A 57 19.20 -13.79 -13.60
C LEU A 57 18.26 -12.71 -14.16
N PHE A 58 18.46 -11.42 -13.86
CA PHE A 58 17.68 -10.34 -14.48
C PHE A 58 17.95 -10.20 -16.00
N THR A 59 19.15 -10.52 -16.49
CA THR A 59 19.49 -10.38 -17.92
C THR A 59 19.29 -11.64 -18.76
N LYS A 60 19.06 -12.81 -18.14
CA LYS A 60 18.81 -14.10 -18.80
C LYS A 60 17.47 -14.74 -18.46
N GLY A 61 16.79 -14.28 -17.41
CA GLY A 61 15.62 -14.93 -16.84
C GLY A 61 15.98 -16.24 -16.13
N ARG A 62 15.01 -17.17 -16.11
CA ARG A 62 15.13 -18.50 -15.51
C ARG A 62 16.38 -19.26 -15.96
N CYS A 63 17.28 -19.57 -15.03
CA CYS A 63 18.54 -20.27 -15.27
C CYS A 63 18.73 -21.48 -14.34
N THR A 64 19.37 -22.53 -14.83
CA THR A 64 19.85 -23.67 -14.02
C THR A 64 21.25 -23.39 -13.44
N LEU A 65 21.66 -24.19 -12.44
CA LEU A 65 22.97 -24.06 -11.81
C LEU A 65 24.14 -24.15 -12.82
N SER A 66 24.04 -25.02 -13.84
CA SER A 66 25.09 -25.20 -14.85
C SER A 66 25.22 -23.98 -15.78
N GLN A 67 24.10 -23.37 -16.19
CA GLN A 67 24.08 -22.12 -16.95
C GLN A 67 24.67 -20.96 -16.14
N LEU A 68 24.32 -20.87 -14.85
CA LEU A 68 24.87 -19.83 -13.95
C LEU A 68 26.40 -19.96 -13.77
N VAL A 69 26.97 -21.17 -13.69
CA VAL A 69 28.44 -21.33 -13.68
C VAL A 69 29.08 -20.74 -14.95
N GLN A 70 28.47 -20.96 -16.12
CA GLN A 70 28.96 -20.44 -17.40
C GLN A 70 28.82 -18.92 -17.53
N HIS A 71 27.73 -18.33 -17.02
CA HIS A 71 27.46 -16.90 -17.16
C HIS A 71 28.15 -16.02 -16.09
N VAL A 72 28.30 -16.54 -14.87
CA VAL A 72 28.78 -15.74 -13.73
C VAL A 72 30.28 -15.92 -13.48
N SER A 73 30.94 -16.90 -14.12
CA SER A 73 32.37 -17.20 -13.95
C SER A 73 32.82 -17.37 -12.50
N LEU A 74 31.94 -17.89 -11.64
CA LEU A 74 32.21 -18.21 -10.25
C LEU A 74 32.34 -19.72 -10.06
N GLY A 75 33.29 -20.14 -9.22
CA GLY A 75 33.41 -21.54 -8.83
C GLY A 75 32.13 -22.06 -8.14
N PRO A 76 31.69 -23.30 -8.40
CA PRO A 76 30.35 -23.79 -8.04
C PRO A 76 30.06 -23.77 -6.53
N ARG A 77 31.09 -23.82 -5.67
CA ARG A 77 30.93 -23.66 -4.22
C ARG A 77 30.48 -22.24 -3.83
N HIS A 78 31.07 -21.22 -4.45
CA HIS A 78 30.68 -19.82 -4.21
C HIS A 78 29.29 -19.52 -4.77
N LEU A 79 28.97 -20.09 -5.95
CA LEU A 79 27.64 -19.97 -6.55
C LEU A 79 26.55 -20.60 -5.66
N ARG A 80 26.78 -21.81 -5.12
CA ARG A 80 25.83 -22.45 -4.17
C ARG A 80 25.66 -21.64 -2.88
N ASN A 81 26.74 -21.11 -2.31
CA ASN A 81 26.66 -20.25 -1.12
C ASN A 81 25.88 -18.96 -1.41
N GLY A 82 26.13 -18.31 -2.55
CA GLY A 82 25.42 -17.10 -2.98
C GLY A 82 23.92 -17.36 -3.20
N LEU A 83 23.56 -18.42 -3.93
CA LEU A 83 22.17 -18.85 -4.10
C LEU A 83 21.49 -19.16 -2.75
N GLY A 84 22.20 -19.80 -1.81
CA GLY A 84 21.67 -20.09 -0.48
C GLY A 84 21.27 -18.84 0.30
N VAL A 85 22.11 -17.79 0.30
CA VAL A 85 21.77 -16.50 0.95
C VAL A 85 20.62 -15.81 0.23
N LEU A 86 20.62 -15.82 -1.11
CA LEU A 86 19.56 -15.18 -1.88
C LEU A 86 18.19 -15.88 -1.72
N ILE A 87 18.16 -17.20 -1.54
CA ILE A 87 16.93 -17.96 -1.24
C ILE A 87 16.48 -17.70 0.21
N GLN A 88 17.40 -17.70 1.18
CA GLN A 88 17.11 -17.42 2.59
C GLN A 88 16.40 -16.06 2.78
N GLN A 89 16.73 -15.07 1.95
CA GLN A 89 16.16 -13.72 1.96
C GLN A 89 14.98 -13.53 0.97
N ASN A 90 14.43 -14.62 0.42
CA ASN A 90 13.39 -14.67 -0.63
C ASN A 90 13.62 -13.77 -1.87
N LEU A 91 14.88 -13.53 -2.22
CA LEU A 91 15.28 -12.72 -3.38
C LEU A 91 15.19 -13.51 -4.70
N LEU A 92 15.00 -14.82 -4.63
CA LEU A 92 14.92 -15.73 -5.78
C LEU A 92 13.70 -16.66 -5.69
N TYR A 93 12.98 -16.77 -6.80
CA TYR A 93 12.15 -17.93 -7.03
C TYR A 93 13.01 -19.15 -7.36
N HIS A 94 12.61 -20.31 -6.88
CA HIS A 94 13.22 -21.58 -7.25
C HIS A 94 12.17 -22.67 -7.44
N TYR A 95 12.44 -23.56 -8.39
CA TYR A 95 11.62 -24.75 -8.64
C TYR A 95 12.52 -25.90 -9.03
N THR A 96 12.31 -27.05 -8.40
CA THR A 96 12.93 -28.33 -8.79
C THR A 96 11.85 -29.17 -9.44
N ASP A 97 12.03 -29.42 -10.74
CA ASP A 97 11.17 -30.30 -11.52
C ASP A 97 11.25 -31.74 -10.97
N PRO A 98 10.13 -32.39 -10.61
CA PRO A 98 10.12 -33.74 -10.05
C PRO A 98 10.47 -34.83 -11.08
N ASP A 99 10.24 -34.60 -12.37
CA ASP A 99 10.49 -35.59 -13.44
C ASP A 99 11.96 -35.57 -13.88
N THR A 100 12.57 -34.38 -13.99
CA THR A 100 13.98 -34.24 -14.40
C THR A 100 14.97 -34.10 -13.24
N GLY A 101 14.49 -33.79 -12.03
CA GLY A 101 15.34 -33.43 -10.87
C GLY A 101 16.09 -32.10 -11.04
N GLY A 102 15.77 -31.31 -12.07
CA GLY A 102 16.47 -30.08 -12.40
C GLY A 102 15.97 -28.88 -11.60
N THR A 103 16.81 -28.32 -10.73
CA THR A 103 16.52 -27.03 -10.08
C THR A 103 16.83 -25.86 -11.01
N SER A 104 15.84 -25.00 -11.21
CA SER A 104 15.94 -23.72 -11.91
C SER A 104 15.64 -22.56 -10.97
N TYR A 105 16.34 -21.44 -11.17
CA TYR A 105 16.28 -20.22 -10.38
C TYR A 105 15.87 -19.02 -11.24
N GLU A 106 15.13 -18.09 -10.66
CA GLU A 106 14.71 -16.84 -11.28
C GLU A 106 14.72 -15.71 -10.22
N ALA A 107 14.96 -14.45 -10.62
CA ALA A 107 15.03 -13.35 -9.66
C ALA A 107 13.63 -12.82 -9.31
N ASN A 108 13.33 -12.69 -8.01
CA ASN A 108 12.11 -12.05 -7.53
C ASN A 108 12.33 -10.53 -7.52
N SER A 109 11.86 -9.82 -8.55
CA SER A 109 12.05 -8.36 -8.68
C SER A 109 11.48 -7.57 -7.52
N ASP A 110 10.38 -8.05 -6.96
CA ASP A 110 9.54 -7.24 -6.08
C ASP A 110 10.05 -7.36 -4.64
N ALA A 111 10.48 -8.56 -4.22
CA ALA A 111 11.28 -8.74 -3.01
C ALA A 111 12.63 -8.01 -3.10
N CYS A 112 13.37 -8.16 -4.22
CA CYS A 112 14.65 -7.45 -4.42
C CYS A 112 14.51 -5.92 -4.31
N TYR A 113 13.38 -5.36 -4.73
CA TYR A 113 13.12 -3.94 -4.59
C TYR A 113 12.64 -3.56 -3.18
N ASN A 114 11.75 -4.35 -2.56
CA ASN A 114 11.17 -4.03 -1.24
C ASN A 114 12.22 -3.92 -0.13
N VAL A 115 13.42 -4.48 -0.32
CA VAL A 115 14.64 -4.20 0.46
C VAL A 115 14.85 -2.70 0.77
N VAL A 116 14.59 -1.80 -0.20
CA VAL A 116 14.67 -0.33 -0.04
C VAL A 116 13.82 0.16 1.13
N ARG A 117 12.66 -0.47 1.33
CA ARG A 117 11.57 0.03 2.20
C ARG A 117 11.71 -0.40 3.65
N SER A 118 12.73 -1.19 3.98
CA SER A 118 13.03 -1.64 5.35
C SER A 118 12.92 -0.54 6.40
N GLY A 119 13.41 0.67 6.12
CA GLY A 119 13.22 1.84 7.00
C GLY A 119 11.74 2.20 7.22
N LYS A 120 11.00 2.48 6.14
CA LYS A 120 9.58 2.88 6.18
C LYS A 120 8.68 1.79 6.79
N ILE A 121 8.94 0.53 6.47
CA ILE A 121 8.22 -0.63 7.00
C ILE A 121 8.35 -0.69 8.52
N LEU A 122 9.57 -0.53 9.05
CA LEU A 122 9.80 -0.51 10.50
C LEU A 122 9.22 0.74 11.17
N GLU A 123 9.21 1.89 10.51
CA GLU A 123 8.60 3.13 11.01
C GLU A 123 7.07 3.00 11.15
N VAL A 124 6.38 2.52 10.12
CA VAL A 124 4.92 2.32 10.13
C VAL A 124 4.50 1.21 11.10
N ILE A 125 5.26 0.11 11.20
CA ILE A 125 4.96 -0.94 12.18
C ILE A 125 5.16 -0.44 13.62
N ASN A 126 6.16 0.43 13.85
CA ASN A 126 6.36 1.07 15.15
C ASN A 126 5.21 2.02 15.53
N SER A 127 4.62 2.73 14.57
CA SER A 127 3.53 3.68 14.85
C SER A 127 2.17 3.00 15.02
N GLN A 128 1.90 1.90 14.29
CA GLN A 128 0.60 1.22 14.31
C GLN A 128 0.49 0.06 15.31
N TYR A 129 1.58 -0.70 15.54
CA TYR A 129 1.55 -1.93 16.35
C TYR A 129 2.40 -1.83 17.61
N GLY A 130 3.56 -1.15 17.52
CA GLY A 130 4.43 -0.85 18.65
C GLY A 130 5.88 -1.30 18.50
N THR A 131 6.66 -1.10 19.56
CA THR A 131 8.10 -1.39 19.60
C THR A 131 8.42 -2.88 19.58
N ALA A 132 7.56 -3.73 20.15
CA ALA A 132 7.75 -5.18 20.19
C ALA A 132 7.64 -5.80 18.79
N GLU A 133 6.61 -5.40 18.04
CA GLU A 133 6.39 -5.79 16.66
C GLU A 133 7.47 -5.24 15.73
N ARG A 134 7.96 -4.02 15.98
CA ARG A 134 9.10 -3.49 15.24
C ARG A 134 10.36 -4.31 15.46
N ASP A 135 10.71 -4.67 16.69
CA ASP A 135 11.92 -5.46 16.99
C ASP A 135 11.80 -6.90 16.47
N LEU A 136 10.58 -7.47 16.48
CA LEU A 136 10.24 -8.75 15.83
C LEU A 136 10.45 -8.70 14.32
N VAL A 137 9.86 -7.72 13.64
CA VAL A 137 9.97 -7.56 12.18
C VAL A 137 11.40 -7.17 11.78
N GLN A 138 12.08 -6.33 12.55
CA GLN A 138 13.50 -5.98 12.33
C GLN A 138 14.40 -7.22 12.45
N THR A 139 14.08 -8.16 13.34
CA THR A 139 14.78 -9.44 13.46
C THR A 139 14.46 -10.36 12.27
N LEU A 140 13.19 -10.44 11.85
CA LEU A 140 12.78 -11.24 10.70
C LEU A 140 13.44 -10.73 9.40
N MET A 141 13.44 -9.42 9.14
CA MET A 141 14.10 -8.81 7.97
C MET A 141 15.61 -9.04 7.90
N GLN A 142 16.27 -9.42 8.99
CA GLN A 142 17.70 -9.83 8.98
C GLN A 142 17.88 -11.31 8.68
N LEU A 143 16.92 -12.15 9.08
CA LEU A 143 16.91 -13.59 8.85
C LEU A 143 16.32 -13.98 7.48
N GLY A 144 15.49 -13.13 6.89
CA GLY A 144 14.64 -13.45 5.75
C GLY A 144 13.35 -14.10 6.24
N TYR A 145 13.21 -15.42 6.05
CA TYR A 145 12.20 -16.22 6.76
C TYR A 145 12.81 -16.91 7.99
N ALA A 146 11.98 -17.19 9.01
CA ALA A 146 12.42 -17.91 10.21
C ALA A 146 11.28 -18.68 10.90
N ARG A 147 11.62 -19.85 11.44
CA ARG A 147 10.70 -20.68 12.23
C ARG A 147 10.39 -20.00 13.55
N VAL A 148 9.14 -20.03 13.99
CA VAL A 148 8.74 -19.39 15.26
C VAL A 148 9.41 -20.05 16.48
N ALA A 149 9.83 -21.32 16.39
CA ALA A 149 10.67 -21.95 17.40
C ALA A 149 12.04 -21.25 17.57
N ASP A 150 12.70 -20.88 16.47
CA ASP A 150 14.00 -20.19 16.50
C ASP A 150 13.83 -18.72 16.95
N LEU A 151 12.76 -18.04 16.51
CA LEU A 151 12.38 -16.72 17.02
C LEU A 151 12.10 -16.77 18.53
N THR A 152 11.37 -17.78 19.01
CA THR A 152 11.10 -17.99 20.45
C THR A 152 12.41 -18.11 21.22
N HIS A 153 13.38 -18.89 20.74
CA HIS A 153 14.69 -19.01 21.35
C HIS A 153 15.46 -17.68 21.33
N ALA A 154 15.46 -16.96 20.20
CA ALA A 154 16.12 -15.65 20.07
C ALA A 154 15.58 -14.64 21.11
N PHE A 155 14.26 -14.41 21.14
CA PHE A 155 13.66 -13.43 22.06
C PHE A 155 13.76 -13.85 23.53
N THR A 156 13.52 -15.12 23.87
CA THR A 156 13.68 -15.59 25.27
C THR A 156 15.14 -15.60 25.75
N SER A 157 16.12 -15.67 24.84
CA SER A 157 17.54 -15.49 25.19
C SER A 157 17.95 -14.02 25.39
N ARG A 158 17.23 -13.08 24.75
CA ARG A 158 17.45 -11.62 24.80
C ARG A 158 16.71 -10.95 25.97
N ALA A 159 15.65 -11.55 26.49
CA ALA A 159 14.92 -11.07 27.67
C ALA A 159 15.85 -10.96 28.90
N PRO A 160 15.83 -9.83 29.64
CA PRO A 160 16.73 -9.63 30.78
C PRO A 160 16.39 -10.59 31.93
N LYS A 161 17.35 -11.41 32.34
CA LYS A 161 17.23 -12.29 33.50
C LYS A 161 17.30 -11.49 34.81
N THR A 162 16.16 -10.96 35.23
CA THR A 162 15.99 -10.24 36.50
C THR A 162 16.09 -11.23 37.67
N ASN A 163 17.31 -11.46 38.18
CA ASN A 163 17.58 -12.27 39.37
C ASN A 163 17.14 -11.56 40.67
N GLY A 164 15.85 -11.26 40.79
CA GLY A 164 15.26 -10.61 41.96
C GLY A 164 13.75 -10.88 42.07
N HIS A 165 13.35 -11.57 43.14
CA HIS A 165 11.93 -11.73 43.48
C HIS A 165 11.37 -10.45 44.11
N THR A 166 10.97 -9.49 43.27
CA THR A 166 10.25 -8.29 43.70
C THR A 166 8.75 -8.45 43.43
N ASN A 167 7.94 -8.64 44.49
CA ASN A 167 6.47 -8.62 44.40
C ASN A 167 5.96 -7.20 44.16
N GLY A 168 6.07 -6.72 42.92
CA GLY A 168 5.53 -5.44 42.47
C GLY A 168 4.97 -5.57 41.06
N SER A 169 3.79 -5.00 40.83
CA SER A 169 3.18 -4.90 39.50
C SER A 169 3.90 -3.81 38.69
N HIS A 170 5.09 -4.11 38.20
CA HIS A 170 5.82 -3.22 37.30
C HIS A 170 5.25 -3.40 35.89
N GLU A 171 4.67 -2.35 35.31
CA GLU A 171 4.39 -2.33 33.88
C GLU A 171 5.74 -2.36 33.13
N SER A 172 5.91 -3.28 32.18
CA SER A 172 7.18 -3.46 31.47
C SER A 172 7.48 -2.29 30.52
N SER A 173 8.07 -1.23 31.06
CA SER A 173 8.47 -0.02 30.33
C SER A 173 9.54 -0.22 29.24
N SER A 174 9.95 -1.47 29.00
CA SER A 174 10.83 -1.87 27.90
C SER A 174 10.13 -1.81 26.54
N GLY A 175 8.81 -2.11 26.48
CA GLY A 175 8.10 -2.30 25.22
C GLY A 175 8.64 -3.46 24.37
N LEU A 176 9.29 -4.47 24.99
CA LEU A 176 9.97 -5.58 24.30
C LEU A 176 9.30 -6.95 24.56
N ILE A 177 9.70 -7.95 23.78
CA ILE A 177 9.17 -9.32 23.84
C ILE A 177 9.85 -10.11 24.98
N GLU A 178 9.24 -10.06 26.15
CA GLU A 178 9.76 -10.66 27.40
C GLU A 178 9.31 -12.12 27.63
N SER A 179 8.34 -12.65 26.86
CA SER A 179 7.85 -14.03 27.03
C SER A 179 7.33 -14.66 25.74
N LYS A 180 7.26 -16.00 25.67
CA LYS A 180 6.65 -16.72 24.55
C LYS A 180 5.19 -16.32 24.31
N ASN A 181 4.43 -16.07 25.38
CA ASN A 181 3.04 -15.64 25.25
C ASN A 181 2.92 -14.24 24.63
N HIS A 182 3.86 -13.33 24.93
CA HIS A 182 3.93 -12.02 24.28
C HIS A 182 4.30 -12.17 22.80
N LEU A 183 5.29 -13.01 22.47
CA LEU A 183 5.69 -13.31 21.09
C LEU A 183 4.52 -13.87 20.26
N ASN A 184 3.83 -14.89 20.77
CA ASN A 184 2.69 -15.50 20.09
C ASN A 184 1.54 -14.48 19.88
N SER A 185 1.31 -13.55 20.82
CA SER A 185 0.31 -12.48 20.66
C SER A 185 0.73 -11.39 19.66
N ALA A 186 2.02 -11.07 19.56
CA ALA A 186 2.56 -10.17 18.54
C ALA A 186 2.45 -10.78 17.14
N LEU A 187 2.89 -12.03 16.98
CA LEU A 187 2.74 -12.81 15.74
C LEU A 187 1.26 -12.92 15.33
N SER A 188 0.36 -13.24 16.26
CA SER A 188 -1.07 -13.35 15.97
C SER A 188 -1.63 -12.05 15.36
N ARG A 189 -1.33 -10.89 15.96
CA ARG A 189 -1.77 -9.58 15.46
C ARG A 189 -1.24 -9.28 14.07
N LEU A 190 0.06 -9.49 13.84
CA LEU A 190 0.69 -9.22 12.54
C LEU A 190 0.21 -10.16 11.43
N ILE A 191 -0.11 -11.42 11.75
CA ILE A 191 -0.66 -12.39 10.78
C ILE A 191 -2.14 -12.08 10.48
N GLN A 192 -2.94 -11.67 11.46
CA GLN A 192 -4.31 -11.19 11.25
C GLN A 192 -4.36 -9.93 10.37
N ALA A 193 -3.39 -9.03 10.54
CA ALA A 193 -3.20 -7.84 9.70
C ALA A 193 -2.67 -8.15 8.29
N GLU A 194 -2.33 -9.40 7.97
CA GLU A 194 -1.62 -9.81 6.73
C GLU A 194 -0.25 -9.12 6.52
N ILE A 195 0.31 -8.51 7.57
CA ILE A 195 1.70 -8.00 7.60
C ILE A 195 2.68 -9.17 7.58
N LEU A 196 2.30 -10.31 8.17
CA LEU A 196 3.04 -11.56 8.15
C LEU A 196 2.22 -12.69 7.49
N GLU A 197 2.82 -13.39 6.54
CA GLU A 197 2.25 -14.53 5.83
C GLU A 197 3.06 -15.82 6.12
N THR A 198 2.43 -17.01 6.10
CA THR A 198 3.19 -18.25 6.30
C THR A 198 3.87 -18.73 5.02
N VAL A 199 5.15 -19.08 5.16
CA VAL A 199 6.04 -19.52 4.09
C VAL A 199 5.91 -21.02 3.91
N ARG A 200 5.82 -21.44 2.65
CA ARG A 200 5.73 -22.84 2.22
C ARG A 200 6.74 -23.10 1.11
N PRO A 201 7.12 -24.37 0.83
CA PRO A 201 7.95 -24.69 -0.32
C PRO A 201 7.40 -24.12 -1.64
N ASP A 202 6.07 -24.08 -1.77
CA ASP A 202 5.37 -23.47 -2.91
C ASP A 202 5.42 -21.93 -2.95
N SER A 203 5.61 -21.24 -1.81
CA SER A 203 5.72 -19.77 -1.77
C SER A 203 6.95 -19.26 -2.53
N PHE A 204 7.99 -20.09 -2.67
CA PHE A 204 9.20 -19.77 -3.44
C PHE A 204 9.05 -20.03 -4.95
N ARG A 205 7.87 -20.44 -5.44
CA ARG A 205 7.62 -20.62 -6.89
C ARG A 205 7.15 -19.30 -7.51
N ASN A 206 7.60 -19.00 -8.73
CA ASN A 206 7.09 -17.86 -9.49
C ASN A 206 5.59 -18.07 -9.80
N PRO A 207 4.68 -17.20 -9.33
CA PRO A 207 3.24 -17.36 -9.57
C PRO A 207 2.86 -17.43 -11.05
N ALA A 208 3.61 -16.75 -11.93
CA ALA A 208 3.38 -16.79 -13.37
C ALA A 208 3.89 -18.08 -14.03
N GLU A 209 4.71 -18.90 -13.37
CA GLU A 209 4.95 -20.30 -13.80
C GLU A 209 3.82 -21.21 -13.32
N VAL A 210 3.39 -21.09 -12.06
CA VAL A 210 2.30 -21.90 -11.49
C VAL A 210 0.98 -21.68 -12.24
N TYR A 211 0.67 -20.46 -12.65
CA TYR A 211 -0.51 -20.19 -13.49
C TYR A 211 -0.45 -20.93 -14.83
N ARG A 212 0.72 -20.95 -15.49
CA ARG A 212 0.91 -21.65 -16.78
C ARG A 212 0.90 -23.17 -16.62
N GLU A 213 1.35 -23.70 -15.48
CA GLU A 213 1.22 -25.11 -15.11
C GLU A 213 -0.26 -25.49 -14.92
N ILE A 214 -1.03 -24.68 -14.19
CA ILE A 214 -2.48 -24.87 -14.01
C ILE A 214 -3.24 -24.75 -15.35
N GLU A 215 -2.89 -23.78 -16.20
CA GLU A 215 -3.45 -23.64 -17.55
C GLU A 215 -3.15 -24.87 -18.42
N ALA A 216 -1.89 -25.35 -18.39
CA ALA A 216 -1.50 -26.57 -19.10
C ALA A 216 -2.32 -27.78 -18.61
N ASP A 217 -2.44 -27.99 -17.30
CA ASP A 217 -3.18 -29.15 -16.75
C ASP A 217 -4.72 -29.05 -16.91
N VAL A 218 -5.32 -27.86 -17.02
CA VAL A 218 -6.76 -27.69 -17.34
C VAL A 218 -7.03 -27.78 -18.85
N THR A 219 -6.02 -27.57 -19.71
CA THR A 219 -6.12 -27.75 -21.16
C THR A 219 -5.69 -29.13 -21.67
N LYS A 220 -4.98 -29.90 -20.84
CA LYS A 220 -4.53 -31.28 -21.08
C LYS A 220 -5.70 -32.25 -21.24
N THR A 221 -5.97 -32.68 -22.47
CA THR A 221 -6.96 -33.72 -22.78
C THR A 221 -6.33 -35.12 -22.88
N ALA A 222 -7.16 -36.15 -22.71
CA ALA A 222 -6.72 -37.54 -22.91
C ALA A 222 -6.33 -37.80 -24.38
N PRO A 223 -5.41 -38.75 -24.66
CA PRO A 223 -4.99 -39.06 -26.03
C PRO A 223 -6.17 -39.47 -26.94
N GLY A 224 -6.47 -38.63 -27.94
CA GLY A 224 -7.58 -38.82 -28.88
C GLY A 224 -8.88 -38.08 -28.52
N GLU A 225 -8.98 -37.48 -27.34
CA GLU A 225 -10.12 -36.66 -26.93
C GLU A 225 -10.03 -35.24 -27.53
N LYS A 226 -11.18 -34.66 -27.89
CA LYS A 226 -11.24 -33.31 -28.47
C LYS A 226 -11.28 -32.27 -27.37
N ALA A 227 -10.36 -31.31 -27.43
CA ALA A 227 -10.31 -30.16 -26.53
C ALA A 227 -11.71 -29.53 -26.31
N SER A 228 -12.04 -29.25 -25.04
CA SER A 228 -13.32 -28.65 -24.68
C SER A 228 -13.54 -27.35 -25.44
N LYS A 229 -14.76 -27.16 -25.95
CA LYS A 229 -15.14 -25.89 -26.59
C LYS A 229 -15.43 -24.78 -25.57
N ASN A 230 -15.62 -25.13 -24.29
CA ASN A 230 -16.14 -24.21 -23.27
C ASN A 230 -15.01 -23.42 -22.59
N LYS A 231 -14.34 -22.54 -23.35
CA LYS A 231 -13.19 -21.75 -22.88
C LYS A 231 -13.48 -20.95 -21.60
N ILE A 232 -14.72 -20.49 -21.40
CA ILE A 232 -15.13 -19.72 -20.21
C ILE A 232 -15.04 -20.60 -18.96
N GLU A 233 -15.54 -21.83 -19.03
CA GLU A 233 -15.49 -22.80 -17.93
C GLU A 233 -14.05 -23.23 -17.61
N GLN A 234 -13.22 -23.47 -18.63
CA GLN A 234 -11.79 -23.73 -18.43
C GLN A 234 -11.07 -22.56 -17.75
N HIS A 235 -11.32 -21.33 -18.19
CA HIS A 235 -10.73 -20.13 -17.57
C HIS A 235 -11.19 -19.96 -16.11
N MET A 236 -12.48 -20.20 -15.81
CA MET A 236 -12.98 -20.20 -14.43
C MET A 236 -12.28 -21.26 -13.57
N GLN A 237 -12.06 -22.48 -14.07
CA GLN A 237 -11.34 -23.53 -13.35
C GLN A 237 -9.85 -23.19 -13.12
N ILE A 238 -9.19 -22.56 -14.09
CA ILE A 238 -7.81 -22.06 -13.95
C ILE A 238 -7.75 -21.00 -12.85
N VAL A 239 -8.64 -20.01 -12.90
CA VAL A 239 -8.73 -18.92 -11.92
C VAL A 239 -9.06 -19.47 -10.51
N GLU A 240 -9.99 -20.42 -10.39
CA GLU A 240 -10.32 -21.03 -9.09
C GLU A 240 -9.14 -21.80 -8.50
N ARG A 241 -8.47 -22.66 -9.29
CA ARG A 241 -7.26 -23.38 -8.84
C ARG A 241 -6.13 -22.42 -8.46
N PHE A 242 -5.92 -21.36 -9.22
CA PHE A 242 -4.89 -20.36 -8.92
C PHE A 242 -5.22 -19.56 -7.66
N LYS A 243 -6.50 -19.21 -7.42
CA LYS A 243 -6.93 -18.61 -6.13
C LYS A 243 -6.69 -19.55 -4.95
N ILE A 244 -6.98 -20.84 -5.10
CA ILE A 244 -6.69 -21.85 -4.06
C ILE A 244 -5.19 -21.92 -3.75
N PHE A 245 -4.32 -21.92 -4.77
CA PHE A 245 -2.87 -21.85 -4.61
C PHE A 245 -2.42 -20.56 -3.91
N ARG A 246 -2.86 -19.40 -4.41
CA ARG A 246 -2.52 -18.06 -3.92
C ARG A 246 -2.90 -17.85 -2.45
N ASP A 247 -4.05 -18.38 -2.04
CA ASP A 247 -4.60 -18.17 -0.70
C ASP A 247 -4.04 -19.16 0.36
N GLN A 248 -3.08 -20.04 0.02
CA GLN A 248 -2.54 -21.04 0.96
C GLN A 248 -1.79 -20.42 2.15
N SER A 249 -1.04 -19.33 1.94
CA SER A 249 -0.32 -18.60 3.00
C SER A 249 -1.26 -18.01 4.07
N LYS A 250 -2.54 -17.84 3.73
CA LYS A 250 -3.58 -17.30 4.61
C LYS A 250 -4.30 -18.37 5.42
N ALA A 251 -3.86 -19.62 5.34
CA ALA A 251 -4.41 -20.72 6.14
C ALA A 251 -4.32 -20.44 7.65
N LEU A 252 -3.19 -19.89 8.12
CA LEU A 252 -3.01 -19.57 9.54
C LEU A 252 -3.86 -18.37 9.97
N LYS A 253 -3.93 -17.29 9.18
CA LYS A 253 -4.88 -16.17 9.44
C LYS A 253 -6.32 -16.69 9.58
N ARG A 254 -6.78 -17.51 8.63
CA ARG A 254 -8.13 -18.11 8.66
C ARG A 254 -8.38 -18.94 9.92
N GLN A 255 -7.37 -19.54 10.53
CA GLN A 255 -7.48 -20.23 11.83
C GLN A 255 -7.50 -19.24 13.01
N LEU A 256 -6.60 -18.25 13.01
CA LEU A 256 -6.53 -17.23 14.06
C LEU A 256 -7.84 -16.43 14.17
N ASP A 257 -8.40 -16.00 13.04
CA ASP A 257 -9.69 -15.28 12.98
C ASP A 257 -10.84 -16.09 13.62
N GLN A 258 -10.89 -17.41 13.37
CA GLN A 258 -11.86 -18.32 14.00
C GLN A 258 -11.67 -18.45 15.52
N THR A 259 -10.43 -18.30 16.03
CA THR A 259 -10.15 -18.32 17.47
C THR A 259 -10.32 -16.98 18.17
N SER A 260 -10.22 -15.87 17.42
CA SER A 260 -10.19 -14.50 17.94
C SER A 260 -11.53 -13.75 17.84
N GLY A 261 -12.50 -14.28 17.10
CA GLY A 261 -13.82 -13.67 16.95
C GLY A 261 -14.65 -13.65 18.25
N PRO A 262 -15.65 -12.74 18.37
CA PRO A 262 -16.49 -12.64 19.56
C PRO A 262 -17.24 -13.95 19.85
N SER A 263 -16.99 -14.51 21.03
CA SER A 263 -17.44 -15.84 21.44
C SER A 263 -18.97 -15.97 21.50
N THR A 264 -19.57 -16.41 20.40
CA THR A 264 -20.97 -16.86 20.40
C THR A 264 -21.08 -18.14 21.25
N LYS A 265 -21.99 -18.14 22.22
CA LYS A 265 -22.03 -19.11 23.34
C LYS A 265 -22.48 -20.53 22.92
N ARG A 266 -21.71 -21.23 22.09
CA ARG A 266 -21.94 -22.67 21.78
C ARG A 266 -20.74 -23.46 21.27
N ARG A 267 -19.52 -23.20 21.79
CA ARG A 267 -18.36 -24.10 21.56
C ARG A 267 -18.64 -25.49 22.16
N ARG A 268 -18.98 -26.47 21.31
CA ARG A 268 -18.99 -27.89 21.71
C ARG A 268 -17.57 -28.30 22.09
N LEU A 269 -17.42 -28.95 23.24
CA LEU A 269 -16.16 -29.56 23.65
C LEU A 269 -15.92 -30.82 22.80
N GLN A 270 -14.99 -30.72 21.85
CA GLN A 270 -14.45 -31.86 21.11
C GLN A 270 -13.32 -32.47 21.96
N ASN A 271 -13.48 -33.70 22.44
CA ASN A 271 -12.44 -34.37 23.23
C ASN A 271 -11.28 -34.84 22.33
N GLY A 272 -10.06 -34.45 22.72
CA GLY A 272 -8.84 -35.25 22.52
C GLY A 272 -8.31 -35.45 21.10
N SER A 273 -7.52 -34.51 20.60
CA SER A 273 -6.24 -34.81 19.92
C SER A 273 -5.33 -33.57 19.90
N SER A 274 -4.02 -33.80 19.75
CA SER A 274 -2.96 -32.84 19.41
C SER A 274 -3.16 -31.37 19.82
N HIS A 275 -2.49 -30.96 20.90
CA HIS A 275 -2.23 -29.54 21.17
C HIS A 275 -1.08 -29.06 20.25
N SER A 276 -1.34 -28.98 18.94
CA SER A 276 -0.41 -28.36 17.98
C SER A 276 -0.22 -26.90 18.36
N ASP A 277 1.03 -26.48 18.55
CA ASP A 277 1.37 -25.06 18.65
C ASP A 277 1.01 -24.42 17.29
N PRO A 278 0.25 -23.32 17.19
CA PRO A 278 -0.21 -22.76 15.92
C PRO A 278 0.91 -22.19 15.01
N PHE A 279 2.17 -22.40 15.38
CA PHE A 279 3.33 -21.67 14.89
C PHE A 279 4.51 -22.62 14.61
N ASP A 280 4.27 -23.67 13.82
CA ASP A 280 5.31 -24.58 13.31
C ASP A 280 5.73 -24.22 11.86
N ASP A 281 4.89 -23.44 11.14
CA ASP A 281 5.20 -22.86 9.81
C ASP A 281 6.27 -21.73 9.92
N ASP A 282 7.09 -21.57 8.87
CA ASP A 282 7.94 -20.39 8.64
C ASP A 282 7.10 -19.14 8.30
N VAL A 283 7.67 -17.93 8.44
CA VAL A 283 6.93 -16.65 8.29
C VAL A 283 7.73 -15.61 7.47
N GLU A 284 7.04 -14.81 6.64
CA GLU A 284 7.58 -13.73 5.79
C GLU A 284 6.68 -12.46 5.83
N LEU A 285 7.18 -11.32 5.35
CA LEU A 285 6.55 -9.99 5.38
C LEU A 285 5.79 -9.58 4.10
N ASN A 286 4.60 -8.99 4.27
CA ASN A 286 3.83 -8.33 3.21
C ASN A 286 3.26 -6.98 3.72
N CYS A 287 3.91 -5.86 3.39
CA CYS A 287 3.56 -4.55 3.96
C CYS A 287 2.96 -3.54 2.97
N LEU A 288 2.74 -3.91 1.70
CA LEU A 288 2.38 -2.95 0.64
C LEU A 288 1.03 -2.27 0.87
N VAL A 289 0.03 -3.01 1.38
CA VAL A 289 -1.30 -2.48 1.73
C VAL A 289 -1.18 -1.36 2.77
N GLU A 290 -0.30 -1.56 3.74
CA GLU A 290 -0.17 -0.66 4.88
C GLU A 290 0.62 0.61 4.52
N LEU A 291 1.68 0.48 3.70
CA LEU A 291 2.36 1.63 3.12
C LEU A 291 1.43 2.46 2.21
N ARG A 292 0.49 1.83 1.50
CA ARG A 292 -0.55 2.53 0.72
C ARG A 292 -1.51 3.28 1.64
N ASN A 293 -1.95 2.67 2.74
CA ASN A 293 -2.86 3.30 3.71
C ASN A 293 -2.24 4.57 4.30
N GLN A 294 -0.95 4.52 4.66
CA GLN A 294 -0.21 5.69 5.12
C GLN A 294 -0.16 6.77 4.04
N ARG A 295 0.28 6.46 2.81
CA ARG A 295 0.36 7.48 1.73
C ARG A 295 -0.99 8.12 1.39
N LEU A 296 -2.09 7.36 1.49
CA LEU A 296 -3.45 7.88 1.31
C LEU A 296 -3.90 8.77 2.49
N ALA A 297 -3.51 8.45 3.71
CA ALA A 297 -3.75 9.31 4.88
C ALA A 297 -2.93 10.61 4.83
N ASP A 298 -1.66 10.54 4.41
CA ASP A 298 -0.80 11.70 4.19
C ASP A 298 -1.40 12.62 3.11
N PHE A 299 -1.86 12.05 1.99
CA PHE A 299 -2.50 12.81 0.92
C PHE A 299 -3.83 13.47 1.36
N ALA A 300 -4.59 12.83 2.26
CA ALA A 300 -5.75 13.47 2.88
C ALA A 300 -5.36 14.58 3.88
N ALA A 301 -4.25 14.43 4.60
CA ALA A 301 -3.73 15.45 5.51
C ALA A 301 -3.22 16.69 4.76
N ASP A 302 -2.46 16.50 3.67
CA ASP A 302 -1.97 17.58 2.79
C ASP A 302 -3.12 18.40 2.18
N MET A 303 -4.25 17.75 1.86
CA MET A 303 -5.39 18.37 1.19
C MET A 303 -6.47 18.92 2.13
N LEU A 304 -6.71 18.28 3.28
CA LEU A 304 -7.86 18.54 4.18
C LEU A 304 -7.47 18.68 5.67
N GLY A 305 -6.18 18.71 5.98
CA GLY A 305 -5.64 18.89 7.34
C GLY A 305 -5.43 17.60 8.13
N GLU A 306 -4.45 17.62 9.03
CA GLU A 306 -3.95 16.48 9.82
C GLU A 306 -5.06 15.66 10.50
N THR A 307 -6.03 16.32 11.15
CA THR A 307 -7.14 15.65 11.85
C THR A 307 -8.08 14.92 10.90
N THR A 308 -8.33 15.46 9.71
CA THR A 308 -9.05 14.76 8.63
C THR A 308 -8.25 13.55 8.13
N GLY A 309 -6.92 13.69 8.00
CA GLY A 309 -6.01 12.58 7.68
C GLY A 309 -6.05 11.45 8.71
N HIS A 310 -6.07 11.77 10.01
CA HIS A 310 -6.19 10.76 11.07
C HIS A 310 -7.55 10.04 11.06
N VAL A 311 -8.67 10.76 10.89
CA VAL A 311 -10.01 10.13 10.75
C VAL A 311 -10.06 9.22 9.51
N TYR A 312 -9.44 9.64 8.40
CA TYR A 312 -9.33 8.81 7.20
C TYR A 312 -8.43 7.59 7.40
N ARG A 313 -7.31 7.72 8.13
CA ARG A 313 -6.43 6.61 8.50
C ARG A 313 -7.19 5.53 9.28
N SER A 314 -7.98 5.90 10.30
CA SER A 314 -8.81 4.96 11.06
C SER A 314 -9.92 4.29 10.24
N LEU A 315 -10.49 5.00 9.25
CA LEU A 315 -11.41 4.40 8.28
C LEU A 315 -10.71 3.36 7.40
N LEU A 316 -9.46 3.62 6.98
CA LEU A 316 -8.69 2.69 6.15
C LEU A 316 -8.36 1.39 6.89
N ASP A 317 -8.00 1.41 8.19
CA ASP A 317 -7.75 0.20 8.98
C ASP A 317 -8.94 -0.77 9.00
N LEU A 318 -10.13 -0.21 9.16
CA LEU A 318 -11.39 -0.98 9.20
C LEU A 318 -11.80 -1.54 7.83
N LEU A 319 -11.27 -0.97 6.74
CA LEU A 319 -11.38 -1.53 5.39
C LEU A 319 -10.32 -2.59 5.11
N THR A 320 -9.06 -2.36 5.52
CA THR A 320 -7.92 -3.23 5.14
C THR A 320 -7.91 -4.59 5.81
N ALA A 321 -8.59 -4.74 6.95
CA ALA A 321 -8.97 -6.05 7.50
C ALA A 321 -9.67 -6.98 6.47
N LYS A 322 -10.28 -6.41 5.41
CA LYS A 322 -10.95 -7.10 4.30
C LYS A 322 -10.23 -6.93 2.94
N VAL A 323 -9.15 -6.15 2.84
CA VAL A 323 -8.47 -5.80 1.58
C VAL A 323 -6.99 -6.17 1.63
N SER A 324 -6.70 -7.36 1.13
CA SER A 324 -5.37 -7.99 1.18
C SER A 324 -4.30 -7.45 0.22
N ARG A 325 -4.65 -6.63 -0.76
CA ARG A 325 -3.76 -6.20 -1.86
C ARG A 325 -4.04 -4.78 -2.31
N CYS A 326 -3.03 -4.10 -2.86
CA CYS A 326 -3.17 -2.76 -3.43
C CYS A 326 -3.82 -2.76 -4.81
N ARG A 327 -3.45 -3.74 -5.65
CA ARG A 327 -3.91 -3.90 -7.05
C ARG A 327 -4.56 -5.27 -7.26
N ALA A 328 -5.49 -5.34 -8.21
CA ALA A 328 -6.02 -6.60 -8.72
C ALA A 328 -4.90 -7.45 -9.35
N ASP A 329 -5.02 -8.77 -9.28
CA ASP A 329 -4.02 -9.69 -9.81
C ASP A 329 -4.19 -9.86 -11.33
N PRO A 330 -3.20 -9.49 -12.18
CA PRO A 330 -3.34 -9.50 -13.64
C PRO A 330 -3.63 -10.88 -14.25
N LEU A 331 -3.37 -11.96 -13.52
CA LEU A 331 -3.64 -13.34 -13.96
C LEU A 331 -5.07 -13.80 -13.60
N VAL A 332 -5.70 -13.13 -12.64
CA VAL A 332 -7.05 -13.43 -12.13
C VAL A 332 -8.12 -12.54 -12.76
N GLY A 333 -7.75 -11.33 -13.18
CA GLY A 333 -8.68 -10.28 -13.60
C GLY A 333 -9.38 -9.60 -12.42
N GLU A 334 -10.40 -8.79 -12.71
CA GLU A 334 -11.16 -8.08 -11.69
C GLU A 334 -11.87 -9.05 -10.72
N GLU A 335 -11.45 -9.05 -9.45
CA GLU A 335 -12.13 -9.79 -8.38
C GLU A 335 -13.42 -9.09 -7.89
N ASN A 336 -13.74 -7.91 -8.43
CA ASN A 336 -14.81 -6.99 -8.03
C ASN A 336 -16.23 -7.46 -8.42
N LYS A 337 -16.62 -8.67 -7.99
CA LYS A 337 -18.02 -9.16 -7.98
C LYS A 337 -18.55 -9.52 -6.59
N GLY A 338 -17.72 -9.35 -5.55
CA GLY A 338 -18.20 -9.30 -4.17
C GLY A 338 -18.79 -7.92 -3.82
N PRO A 339 -19.54 -7.79 -2.71
CA PRO A 339 -19.84 -6.48 -2.15
C PRO A 339 -18.54 -5.80 -1.75
N GLN A 340 -18.32 -4.54 -2.16
CA GLN A 340 -17.18 -3.77 -1.67
C GLN A 340 -17.20 -3.70 -0.13
N PRO A 341 -16.03 -3.71 0.52
CA PRO A 341 -15.97 -3.55 1.97
C PRO A 341 -16.49 -2.16 2.36
N SER A 342 -17.43 -2.13 3.31
CA SER A 342 -17.90 -0.90 3.95
C SER A 342 -17.71 -0.94 5.46
N VAL A 343 -17.72 0.25 6.07
CA VAL A 343 -17.56 0.51 7.51
C VAL A 343 -18.62 1.54 7.93
N THR A 344 -19.18 1.42 9.14
CA THR A 344 -20.15 2.41 9.66
C THR A 344 -19.47 3.57 10.38
N THR A 345 -20.12 4.74 10.46
CA THR A 345 -19.65 5.86 11.28
C THR A 345 -19.41 5.45 12.73
N LEU A 346 -20.27 4.59 13.30
CA LEU A 346 -20.08 4.06 14.66
C LEU A 346 -18.79 3.25 14.82
N GLN A 347 -18.46 2.38 13.85
CA GLN A 347 -17.22 1.59 13.90
C GLN A 347 -15.98 2.48 13.82
N ILE A 348 -15.99 3.52 12.97
CA ILE A 348 -14.89 4.49 12.90
C ILE A 348 -14.74 5.22 14.24
N TYR A 349 -15.86 5.60 14.88
CA TYR A 349 -15.85 6.27 16.18
C TYR A 349 -15.36 5.37 17.33
N GLU A 350 -15.72 4.08 17.33
CA GLU A 350 -15.27 3.09 18.32
C GLU A 350 -13.78 2.77 18.22
N ASN A 351 -13.16 2.97 17.05
CA ASN A 351 -11.75 2.72 16.79
C ASN A 351 -10.87 3.99 16.72
N LEU A 352 -11.45 5.19 16.80
CA LEU A 352 -10.71 6.46 16.72
C LEU A 352 -10.08 6.82 18.09
N SER A 353 -8.74 6.89 18.13
CA SER A 353 -7.97 7.29 19.33
C SER A 353 -8.54 8.56 19.99
N ASP A 354 -8.72 8.51 21.31
CA ASP A 354 -9.20 9.64 22.12
C ASP A 354 -8.24 10.83 22.14
N GLU A 355 -6.99 10.66 21.71
CA GLU A 355 -6.03 11.75 21.52
C GLU A 355 -6.37 12.64 20.30
N VAL A 356 -7.13 12.11 19.32
CA VAL A 356 -7.48 12.83 18.10
C VAL A 356 -8.52 13.91 18.39
N LYS A 357 -8.07 15.16 18.40
CA LYS A 357 -8.89 16.36 18.64
C LYS A 357 -9.75 16.69 17.41
N VAL A 358 -10.89 16.02 17.29
CA VAL A 358 -11.90 16.21 16.21
C VAL A 358 -12.46 17.65 16.12
N LEU A 359 -12.32 18.44 17.19
CA LEU A 359 -12.60 19.89 17.18
C LEU A 359 -11.58 20.73 16.39
N GLY A 360 -10.41 20.16 16.08
CA GLY A 360 -9.34 20.81 15.32
C GLY A 360 -9.41 20.46 13.82
N GLY A 361 -8.93 21.37 12.97
CA GLY A 361 -8.88 21.17 11.51
C GLY A 361 -10.14 21.60 10.78
N ILE A 362 -11.34 21.40 11.35
CA ILE A 362 -12.57 22.03 10.82
C ILE A 362 -12.56 23.52 11.19
N GLY A 363 -11.85 24.31 10.38
CA GLY A 363 -12.19 25.73 10.23
C GLY A 363 -13.65 25.82 9.81
N LYS A 364 -14.46 26.62 10.52
CA LYS A 364 -15.90 26.73 10.28
C LYS A 364 -16.18 27.30 8.88
N ALA A 365 -16.25 26.42 7.88
CA ALA A 365 -16.80 26.76 6.58
C ALA A 365 -18.23 27.27 6.80
N PRO A 366 -18.63 28.40 6.18
CA PRO A 366 -20.04 28.76 6.14
C PRO A 366 -20.81 27.63 5.45
N LYS A 367 -22.02 27.33 5.92
CA LYS A 367 -22.82 26.20 5.40
C LYS A 367 -23.03 26.29 3.89
N ASP A 368 -23.10 27.51 3.38
CA ASP A 368 -23.21 27.92 1.98
C ASP A 368 -21.99 27.56 1.09
N LYS A 369 -20.99 26.83 1.63
CA LYS A 369 -19.79 26.34 0.91
C LYS A 369 -19.55 24.83 1.03
N ILE A 370 -20.42 24.09 1.70
CA ILE A 370 -20.38 22.64 1.78
C ILE A 370 -21.74 22.16 1.28
N ASP A 371 -21.75 21.44 0.16
CA ASP A 371 -22.96 20.81 -0.38
C ASP A 371 -23.27 19.55 0.43
N PHE A 372 -23.87 19.76 1.60
CA PHE A 372 -24.28 18.68 2.51
C PHE A 372 -25.25 17.69 1.83
N ASP A 373 -26.11 18.14 0.92
CA ASP A 373 -27.09 17.29 0.25
C ASP A 373 -26.40 16.36 -0.78
N SER A 374 -25.40 16.86 -1.52
CA SER A 374 -24.56 16.06 -2.43
C SER A 374 -23.57 15.15 -1.69
N ALA A 375 -23.08 15.58 -0.52
CA ALA A 375 -22.19 14.79 0.34
C ALA A 375 -22.95 13.66 1.08
N GLU A 376 -24.19 13.88 1.49
CA GLU A 376 -25.05 12.83 2.07
C GLU A 376 -25.71 11.92 1.01
N LYS A 377 -25.75 12.34 -0.27
CA LYS A 377 -26.28 11.54 -1.40
C LYS A 377 -25.61 10.16 -1.48
N ILE A 378 -26.38 9.14 -1.10
CA ILE A 378 -25.96 7.73 -1.11
C ILE A 378 -25.70 7.28 -2.55
N ARG A 379 -24.52 6.72 -2.81
CA ARG A 379 -24.11 6.21 -4.13
C ARG A 379 -23.75 4.73 -4.05
N SER A 380 -24.43 3.91 -4.85
CA SER A 380 -24.30 2.45 -4.84
C SER A 380 -22.99 1.96 -5.46
N GLY A 381 -22.56 2.55 -6.58
CA GLY A 381 -21.29 2.28 -7.26
C GLY A 381 -20.32 3.45 -7.25
N PRO A 382 -19.08 3.25 -7.77
CA PRO A 382 -18.10 4.32 -7.99
C PRO A 382 -18.62 5.37 -9.00
N TYR A 383 -17.97 6.52 -9.02
CA TYR A 383 -18.24 7.59 -10.00
C TYR A 383 -17.71 7.19 -11.38
N SER A 384 -18.55 7.30 -12.41
CA SER A 384 -18.11 7.26 -13.82
C SER A 384 -17.35 8.54 -14.20
N TYR A 385 -16.33 8.42 -15.05
CA TYR A 385 -15.47 9.54 -15.46
C TYR A 385 -16.21 10.64 -16.25
N ASP A 386 -17.33 10.31 -16.90
CA ASP A 386 -18.11 11.24 -17.74
C ASP A 386 -19.17 12.08 -16.97
N SER A 387 -19.37 11.84 -15.67
CA SER A 387 -20.49 12.43 -14.90
C SER A 387 -20.21 13.82 -14.28
N ASP A 388 -19.15 14.51 -14.71
CA ASP A 388 -18.84 15.91 -14.29
C ASP A 388 -19.26 16.94 -15.38
N SER A 389 -20.16 16.58 -16.31
CA SER A 389 -20.93 17.54 -17.11
C SER A 389 -22.21 17.96 -16.38
N ASP A 390 -22.53 19.27 -16.40
CA ASP A 390 -23.74 19.84 -15.78
C ASP A 390 -25.03 19.42 -16.51
N GLU A 391 -25.49 18.18 -16.29
CA GLU A 391 -26.81 17.70 -16.74
C GLU A 391 -27.80 17.61 -15.56
N GLU A 392 -28.53 18.72 -15.35
CA GLU A 392 -29.76 18.74 -14.55
C GLU A 392 -30.91 18.00 -15.28
N ASP A 393 -30.82 16.67 -15.47
CA ASP A 393 -31.97 15.76 -15.72
C ASP A 393 -31.56 14.27 -15.83
N GLU A 394 -31.24 13.61 -14.71
CA GLU A 394 -31.22 12.13 -14.62
C GLU A 394 -32.68 11.62 -14.50
N PRO A 395 -33.22 10.88 -15.49
CA PRO A 395 -34.65 10.58 -15.55
C PRO A 395 -35.09 9.53 -14.52
N GLU A 396 -36.28 9.69 -13.94
CA GLU A 396 -36.88 8.72 -13.01
C GLU A 396 -36.82 7.28 -13.56
N VAL A 397 -35.97 6.43 -12.96
CA VAL A 397 -35.93 4.99 -13.24
C VAL A 397 -37.16 4.32 -12.63
N LYS A 398 -38.29 4.43 -13.34
CA LYS A 398 -39.56 3.81 -12.98
C LYS A 398 -39.39 2.29 -12.93
N ALA A 399 -39.65 1.73 -11.74
CA ALA A 399 -39.46 0.32 -11.46
C ALA A 399 -40.20 -0.58 -12.47
N ALA A 400 -39.51 -1.63 -12.94
CA ALA A 400 -40.02 -2.52 -13.97
C ALA A 400 -41.34 -3.21 -13.54
N PRO A 401 -42.28 -3.42 -14.48
CA PRO A 401 -43.62 -3.92 -14.16
C PRO A 401 -43.60 -5.37 -13.65
N VAL A 402 -44.06 -5.58 -12.42
CA VAL A 402 -44.18 -6.91 -11.80
C VAL A 402 -45.18 -7.79 -12.57
N PRO A 403 -44.88 -9.08 -12.85
CA PRO A 403 -45.78 -9.97 -13.58
C PRO A 403 -47.16 -10.14 -12.93
N ARG A 404 -48.23 -10.02 -13.73
CA ARG A 404 -49.63 -10.10 -13.29
C ARG A 404 -50.06 -11.53 -12.94
N GLY A 405 -49.78 -11.98 -11.72
CA GLY A 405 -50.30 -13.25 -11.15
C GLY A 405 -51.45 -13.04 -10.16
N ARG A 406 -52.52 -13.84 -10.25
CA ARG A 406 -53.72 -13.73 -9.37
C ARG A 406 -53.41 -13.81 -7.86
N LEU A 407 -52.34 -14.50 -7.47
CA LEU A 407 -51.97 -14.71 -6.07
C LEU A 407 -51.46 -13.43 -5.36
N ALA A 408 -50.90 -12.46 -6.09
CA ALA A 408 -50.34 -11.24 -5.50
C ALA A 408 -51.40 -10.38 -4.78
N ARG A 409 -52.67 -10.44 -5.23
CA ARG A 409 -53.77 -9.64 -4.66
C ARG A 409 -54.18 -10.08 -3.25
N ALA A 410 -53.91 -11.34 -2.86
CA ALA A 410 -54.16 -11.83 -1.51
C ALA A 410 -53.12 -11.29 -0.51
N ALA A 411 -51.83 -11.30 -0.88
CA ALA A 411 -50.76 -10.77 -0.03
C ALA A 411 -50.92 -9.25 0.23
N ALA A 412 -51.28 -8.48 -0.81
CA ALA A 412 -51.53 -7.04 -0.67
C ALA A 412 -52.71 -6.72 0.26
N ALA A 413 -53.77 -7.53 0.24
CA ALA A 413 -54.92 -7.35 1.14
C ALA A 413 -54.57 -7.65 2.60
N ALA A 414 -53.74 -8.67 2.86
CA ALA A 414 -53.27 -8.98 4.21
C ALA A 414 -52.36 -7.88 4.78
N ALA A 415 -51.47 -7.30 3.96
CA ALA A 415 -50.62 -6.17 4.35
C ALA A 415 -51.44 -4.91 4.68
N ALA A 416 -52.47 -4.60 3.89
CA ALA A 416 -53.36 -3.46 4.15
C ALA A 416 -54.15 -3.61 5.45
N ALA A 417 -54.61 -4.82 5.79
CA ALA A 417 -55.34 -5.07 7.03
C ALA A 417 -54.47 -4.84 8.29
N ALA A 418 -53.18 -5.16 8.24
CA ALA A 418 -52.26 -4.95 9.36
C ALA A 418 -51.99 -3.47 9.67
N ALA A 419 -52.04 -2.59 8.66
CA ALA A 419 -51.78 -1.16 8.81
C ALA A 419 -52.95 -0.37 9.45
N ALA A 420 -54.16 -0.95 9.49
CA ALA A 420 -55.36 -0.26 9.96
C ALA A 420 -55.57 -0.29 11.50
N SER A 421 -54.76 -1.04 12.24
CA SER A 421 -55.02 -1.38 13.65
C SER A 421 -54.29 -0.48 14.68
N ALA A 422 -53.85 0.72 14.31
CA ALA A 422 -52.98 1.54 15.15
C ALA A 422 -53.20 3.07 15.01
N LYS A 423 -54.45 3.55 15.08
CA LYS A 423 -54.72 5.01 15.14
C LYS A 423 -56.07 5.43 15.76
N GLU A 424 -56.16 5.32 17.08
CA GLU A 424 -57.03 6.12 17.97
C GLU A 424 -56.11 6.63 19.11
N SER A 425 -56.28 7.80 19.72
CA SER A 425 -57.48 8.64 19.93
C SER A 425 -57.17 10.16 19.99
N GLU A 426 -58.19 10.99 19.70
CA GLU A 426 -58.71 12.16 20.50
C GLU A 426 -57.76 13.29 21.01
N ASP A 427 -58.14 14.59 21.06
CA ASP A 427 -59.30 15.34 20.49
C ASP A 427 -59.08 16.89 20.51
N GLU A 428 -60.07 17.66 20.02
CA GLU A 428 -60.34 19.13 19.96
C GLU A 428 -59.58 20.15 20.86
N GLY A 429 -59.46 21.46 20.51
CA GLY A 429 -59.97 22.20 19.31
C GLY A 429 -59.76 23.74 19.36
N SER A 430 -60.12 24.44 18.27
CA SER A 430 -60.49 25.89 18.08
C SER A 430 -59.71 27.01 18.84
N GLU A 431 -58.92 27.89 18.18
CA GLU A 431 -59.31 29.22 17.59
C GLU A 431 -59.38 30.36 18.66
N ASP A 432 -58.87 31.61 18.50
CA ASP A 432 -58.23 32.40 17.40
C ASP A 432 -56.90 33.09 17.93
N ASP A 433 -56.35 34.29 17.60
CA ASP A 433 -56.77 35.52 16.87
C ASP A 433 -55.58 36.43 16.41
N ILE A 434 -55.91 37.42 15.55
CA ILE A 434 -55.22 38.62 14.97
C ILE A 434 -53.83 39.09 15.47
N ASP A 435 -52.82 39.00 14.57
CA ASP A 435 -52.03 40.05 13.87
C ASP A 435 -51.36 41.30 14.58
N VAL A 436 -50.44 41.94 13.82
CA VAL A 436 -49.87 43.31 13.92
C VAL A 436 -48.51 43.57 14.62
N GLN A 437 -47.47 43.67 13.77
CA GLN A 437 -46.35 44.65 13.75
C GLN A 437 -45.67 45.17 15.05
N GLY A 438 -44.44 44.70 15.28
CA GLY A 438 -43.19 45.50 15.32
C GLY A 438 -43.05 46.79 16.14
N GLY A 439 -42.18 46.78 17.16
CA GLY A 439 -41.63 47.98 17.81
C GLY A 439 -40.42 47.70 18.72
N HIS A 440 -39.39 48.54 18.69
CA HIS A 440 -38.20 48.43 19.57
C HIS A 440 -38.43 49.01 20.97
N THR A 441 -37.83 48.42 22.02
CA THR A 441 -37.08 49.16 23.07
C THR A 441 -36.27 48.23 23.99
N HIS A 442 -35.31 48.77 24.74
CA HIS A 442 -34.45 48.03 25.69
C HIS A 442 -34.92 48.15 27.15
N THR A 443 -34.69 47.12 27.98
CA THR A 443 -34.27 47.26 29.40
C THR A 443 -33.63 45.97 29.95
N ASN A 444 -32.84 46.09 31.03
CA ASN A 444 -32.23 44.97 31.77
C ASN A 444 -33.22 44.34 32.79
N GLY A 445 -33.05 43.05 33.11
CA GLY A 445 -33.75 42.37 34.21
C GLY A 445 -33.07 41.06 34.66
N ASP A 446 -32.63 41.01 35.92
CA ASP A 446 -31.87 39.91 36.57
C ASP A 446 -32.70 38.62 36.83
N ARG A 447 -32.00 37.51 37.11
CA ARG A 447 -32.44 36.19 37.67
C ARG A 447 -32.97 35.12 36.70
N SER A 448 -32.60 33.85 36.83
CA SER A 448 -31.51 33.23 37.63
C SER A 448 -30.99 31.93 37.00
N THR A 449 -29.69 31.66 37.14
CA THR A 449 -29.00 30.52 36.51
C THR A 449 -29.06 29.24 37.35
N LYS A 450 -30.01 28.35 37.06
CA LYS A 450 -30.03 26.99 37.63
C LYS A 450 -29.24 26.02 36.74
N VAL A 451 -27.92 26.01 36.89
CA VAL A 451 -27.03 25.08 36.16
C VAL A 451 -27.28 23.64 36.62
N LYS A 452 -27.82 22.81 35.73
CA LYS A 452 -27.64 21.36 35.75
C LYS A 452 -26.41 21.02 34.92
N PHE A 453 -25.54 20.15 35.43
CA PHE A 453 -24.45 19.59 34.64
C PHE A 453 -24.95 18.32 33.92
N GLU A 454 -25.03 18.37 32.58
CA GLU A 454 -25.38 17.23 31.71
C GLU A 454 -24.20 16.83 30.79
N ASP A 455 -22.95 17.08 31.25
CA ASP A 455 -21.69 16.95 30.49
C ASP A 455 -21.26 15.51 30.12
N GLY A 456 -22.08 14.49 30.38
CA GLY A 456 -21.72 13.09 30.13
C GLY A 456 -22.01 12.57 28.72
N ALA A 457 -23.15 12.96 28.14
CA ALA A 457 -23.66 12.41 26.88
C ALA A 457 -23.50 13.38 25.70
N ILE A 458 -23.87 14.65 25.91
CA ILE A 458 -23.89 15.69 24.87
C ILE A 458 -22.50 15.87 24.22
N ALA A 459 -21.43 15.78 25.02
CA ALA A 459 -20.05 15.85 24.53
C ALA A 459 -19.67 14.68 23.60
N LYS A 460 -20.25 13.48 23.78
CA LYS A 460 -19.94 12.28 22.99
C LYS A 460 -20.68 12.27 21.66
N ASP A 461 -21.98 12.57 21.65
CA ASP A 461 -22.71 12.80 20.41
C ASP A 461 -22.08 13.94 19.61
N SER A 462 -21.67 15.02 20.27
CA SER A 462 -20.97 16.14 19.62
C SER A 462 -19.63 15.71 18.97
N ARG A 463 -18.78 14.90 19.64
CA ARG A 463 -17.55 14.35 19.02
C ARG A 463 -17.85 13.46 17.82
N LEU A 464 -18.91 12.63 17.89
CA LEU A 464 -19.34 11.76 16.79
C LEU A 464 -19.80 12.60 15.57
N ASP A 465 -20.65 13.60 15.80
CA ASP A 465 -21.19 14.42 14.72
C ASP A 465 -20.12 15.34 14.09
N GLN A 466 -19.11 15.77 14.87
CA GLN A 466 -17.89 16.41 14.34
C GLN A 466 -17.06 15.44 13.49
N MET A 467 -16.91 14.17 13.92
CA MET A 467 -16.18 13.16 13.15
C MET A 467 -16.89 12.86 11.82
N ARG A 468 -18.23 12.82 11.82
CA ARG A 468 -19.04 12.71 10.60
C ARG A 468 -18.83 13.90 9.65
N GLN A 469 -18.57 15.11 10.15
CA GLN A 469 -18.25 16.27 9.29
C GLN A 469 -16.91 16.09 8.55
N HIS A 470 -15.88 15.50 9.17
CA HIS A 470 -14.65 15.12 8.45
C HIS A 470 -14.91 14.07 7.36
N LEU A 471 -15.79 13.09 7.61
CA LEU A 471 -16.16 12.06 6.60
C LEU A 471 -16.94 12.66 5.41
N LEU A 472 -17.81 13.63 5.65
CA LEU A 472 -18.50 14.39 4.59
C LEU A 472 -17.50 15.22 3.77
N LEU A 473 -16.57 15.92 4.42
CA LEU A 473 -15.51 16.69 3.75
C LEU A 473 -14.62 15.81 2.85
N LEU A 474 -14.29 14.60 3.31
CA LEU A 474 -13.55 13.60 2.51
C LEU A 474 -14.34 13.17 1.26
N ALA A 475 -15.66 13.05 1.35
CA ALA A 475 -16.53 12.63 0.25
C ALA A 475 -16.82 13.74 -0.78
N GLU A 476 -16.97 14.99 -0.32
CA GLU A 476 -17.18 16.16 -1.19
C GLU A 476 -15.90 16.58 -1.92
N SER A 477 -14.73 16.37 -1.30
CA SER A 477 -13.43 16.79 -1.83
C SER A 477 -13.19 16.45 -3.31
N LYS A 478 -12.40 17.27 -4.02
CA LYS A 478 -12.08 17.07 -5.45
C LYS A 478 -11.60 15.63 -5.77
N HIS A 479 -10.84 15.02 -4.86
CA HIS A 479 -10.30 13.67 -5.06
C HIS A 479 -11.31 12.57 -4.68
N ARG A 480 -12.38 12.92 -3.94
CA ARG A 480 -13.45 12.06 -3.44
C ARG A 480 -12.88 10.83 -2.71
N PHE A 481 -12.12 11.09 -1.63
CA PHE A 481 -11.41 10.05 -0.86
C PHE A 481 -12.32 8.92 -0.34
N VAL A 482 -13.60 9.23 -0.07
CA VAL A 482 -14.57 8.30 0.52
C VAL A 482 -15.91 8.42 -0.21
N ARG A 483 -16.65 7.32 -0.36
CA ARG A 483 -18.04 7.31 -0.85
C ARG A 483 -19.02 6.92 0.25
N HIS A 484 -20.09 7.71 0.41
CA HIS A 484 -21.23 7.36 1.24
C HIS A 484 -22.10 6.32 0.51
N CYS A 485 -22.25 5.12 1.10
CA CYS A 485 -22.81 3.94 0.44
C CYS A 485 -24.04 3.34 1.13
N GLY A 486 -24.47 3.86 2.27
CA GLY A 486 -25.69 3.43 2.98
C GLY A 486 -25.95 4.18 4.28
N THR A 487 -27.13 4.03 4.88
CA THR A 487 -27.54 4.78 6.09
C THR A 487 -27.19 4.11 7.42
N GLN A 488 -26.85 2.81 7.42
CA GLN A 488 -26.72 2.03 8.65
C GLN A 488 -25.64 2.59 9.59
N GLY A 489 -25.90 2.63 10.90
CA GLY A 489 -24.92 3.06 11.90
C GLY A 489 -24.49 4.54 11.80
N ARG A 490 -25.45 5.45 11.55
CA ARG A 490 -25.24 6.87 11.20
C ARG A 490 -24.36 7.06 9.94
N GLY A 491 -24.57 6.24 8.92
CA GLY A 491 -23.87 6.31 7.63
C GLY A 491 -22.83 5.20 7.44
N GLN A 492 -22.72 4.73 6.20
CA GLN A 492 -21.76 3.71 5.76
C GLN A 492 -20.84 4.27 4.70
N TRP A 493 -19.57 3.92 4.79
CA TRP A 493 -18.48 4.51 4.02
C TRP A 493 -17.62 3.43 3.37
N THR A 494 -17.12 3.71 2.17
CA THR A 494 -16.19 2.85 1.43
C THR A 494 -15.18 3.72 0.65
N VAL A 495 -14.10 3.12 0.15
CA VAL A 495 -13.05 3.78 -0.62
C VAL A 495 -12.93 3.09 -1.97
N ASP A 496 -13.21 3.82 -3.05
CA ASP A 496 -13.02 3.35 -4.42
C ASP A 496 -11.53 3.46 -4.81
N PHE A 497 -10.72 2.54 -4.27
CA PHE A 497 -9.26 2.59 -4.30
C PHE A 497 -8.67 2.79 -5.71
N GLU A 498 -9.22 2.15 -6.73
CA GLU A 498 -8.75 2.24 -8.13
C GLU A 498 -8.82 3.70 -8.62
N LEU A 499 -10.01 4.31 -8.59
CA LEU A 499 -10.26 5.70 -8.97
C LEU A 499 -9.46 6.71 -8.12
N LEU A 500 -9.31 6.45 -6.81
CA LEU A 500 -8.53 7.32 -5.94
C LEU A 500 -7.02 7.24 -6.26
N MET A 501 -6.52 6.06 -6.60
CA MET A 501 -5.12 5.87 -6.99
C MET A 501 -4.81 6.43 -8.37
N ASP A 502 -5.73 6.34 -9.33
CA ASP A 502 -5.60 7.01 -10.63
C ASP A 502 -5.46 8.52 -10.43
N ARG A 503 -6.32 9.13 -9.60
CA ARG A 503 -6.27 10.55 -9.24
C ARG A 503 -4.99 10.96 -8.50
N LEU A 504 -4.42 10.08 -7.68
CA LEU A 504 -3.13 10.33 -7.02
C LEU A 504 -1.97 10.24 -8.02
N ARG A 505 -1.95 9.24 -8.92
CA ARG A 505 -0.97 9.13 -10.02
C ARG A 505 -1.04 10.32 -10.97
N GLU A 506 -2.23 10.83 -11.29
CA GLU A 506 -2.41 12.08 -12.04
C GLU A 506 -1.88 13.31 -11.28
N SER A 507 -2.07 13.38 -9.95
CA SER A 507 -1.59 14.48 -9.12
C SER A 507 -0.07 14.55 -9.03
N GLU A 508 0.60 13.41 -8.79
CA GLU A 508 2.07 13.31 -8.77
C GLU A 508 2.67 13.64 -10.15
N LEU A 509 2.04 13.17 -11.23
CA LEU A 509 2.46 13.45 -12.60
C LEU A 509 2.30 14.94 -12.95
N ASP A 510 1.21 15.58 -12.56
CA ASP A 510 1.00 17.01 -12.72
C ASP A 510 2.03 17.84 -11.92
N ALA A 511 2.35 17.42 -10.69
CA ALA A 511 3.38 18.06 -9.87
C ALA A 511 4.78 17.95 -10.51
N TYR A 512 5.15 16.77 -11.00
CA TYR A 512 6.40 16.56 -11.76
C TYR A 512 6.48 17.45 -13.01
N ILE A 513 5.37 17.62 -13.75
CA ILE A 513 5.30 18.49 -14.93
C ILE A 513 5.37 19.98 -14.53
N GLU A 514 4.75 20.42 -13.43
CA GLU A 514 4.91 21.80 -12.96
C GLU A 514 6.34 22.07 -12.47
N GLN A 515 6.99 21.13 -11.77
CA GLN A 515 8.37 21.31 -11.32
C GLN A 515 9.36 21.35 -12.51
N SER A 516 9.17 20.48 -13.51
CA SER A 516 10.10 20.34 -14.63
C SER A 516 9.86 21.35 -15.76
N PHE A 517 8.59 21.72 -16.02
CA PHE A 517 8.19 22.56 -17.14
C PHE A 517 7.40 23.81 -16.74
N GLY A 518 7.09 24.01 -15.46
CA GLY A 518 6.33 25.16 -14.98
C GLY A 518 4.85 25.12 -15.39
N ARG A 519 4.08 26.09 -14.87
CA ARG A 519 2.62 26.21 -15.06
C ARG A 519 2.18 26.25 -16.53
N HIS A 520 3.03 26.75 -17.43
CA HIS A 520 2.75 26.72 -18.86
C HIS A 520 2.84 25.32 -19.47
N GLY A 521 3.79 24.48 -19.03
CA GLY A 521 3.85 23.08 -19.46
C GLY A 521 2.65 22.30 -18.92
N LEU A 522 2.37 22.43 -17.62
CA LEU A 522 1.22 21.81 -16.97
C LEU A 522 -0.13 22.20 -17.61
N ARG A 523 -0.31 23.47 -17.99
CA ARG A 523 -1.51 23.91 -18.71
C ARG A 523 -1.67 23.19 -20.05
N LEU A 524 -0.59 23.06 -20.82
CA LEU A 524 -0.61 22.41 -22.13
C LEU A 524 -0.92 20.91 -22.00
N THR A 525 -0.34 20.20 -21.03
CA THR A 525 -0.63 18.76 -20.82
C THR A 525 -2.05 18.53 -20.30
N ARG A 526 -2.58 19.38 -19.41
CA ARG A 526 -3.99 19.29 -18.99
C ARG A 526 -4.96 19.47 -20.16
N ILE A 527 -4.74 20.46 -21.01
CA ILE A 527 -5.57 20.69 -22.21
C ILE A 527 -5.49 19.50 -23.19
N LEU A 528 -4.33 18.85 -23.32
CA LEU A 528 -4.14 17.66 -24.16
C LEU A 528 -4.70 16.38 -23.52
N ARG A 529 -4.84 16.31 -22.20
CA ARG A 529 -5.54 15.22 -21.49
C ARG A 529 -7.06 15.37 -21.66
N GLU A 530 -7.58 16.59 -21.48
CA GLU A 530 -9.00 16.95 -21.61
C GLU A 530 -9.52 16.84 -23.05
N LYS A 531 -8.76 17.36 -24.03
CA LYS A 531 -9.21 17.50 -25.44
C LYS A 531 -8.54 16.51 -26.40
N GLY A 532 -7.70 15.63 -25.88
CA GLY A 532 -6.94 14.66 -26.68
C GLY A 532 -6.01 15.33 -27.69
N LYS A 533 -6.22 15.02 -28.97
CA LYS A 533 -5.26 15.30 -30.04
C LYS A 533 -5.55 16.65 -30.72
N LEU A 534 -4.64 17.62 -30.59
CA LEU A 534 -4.85 19.00 -31.04
C LEU A 534 -3.88 19.45 -32.14
N ASP A 535 -4.41 20.13 -33.17
CA ASP A 535 -3.62 20.82 -34.20
C ASP A 535 -2.83 22.00 -33.59
N GLU A 536 -1.65 22.26 -34.14
CA GLU A 536 -0.73 23.35 -33.76
C GLU A 536 -1.40 24.75 -33.81
N LYS A 537 -2.48 24.90 -34.59
CA LYS A 537 -3.27 26.14 -34.68
C LYS A 537 -4.29 26.28 -33.55
N MET A 538 -4.84 25.17 -33.05
CA MET A 538 -5.89 25.18 -32.02
C MET A 538 -5.30 25.29 -30.61
N LEU A 539 -4.18 24.62 -30.36
CA LEU A 539 -3.55 24.56 -29.04
C LEU A 539 -3.20 25.94 -28.43
N PRO A 540 -2.66 26.93 -29.17
CA PRO A 540 -2.40 28.26 -28.60
C PRO A 540 -3.68 29.03 -28.21
N SER A 541 -4.76 28.85 -28.99
CA SER A 541 -6.06 29.45 -28.68
C SER A 541 -6.71 28.81 -27.46
N ALA A 542 -6.58 27.48 -27.30
CA ALA A 542 -7.07 26.78 -26.11
C ALA A 542 -6.26 27.12 -24.85
N ALA A 543 -4.94 27.31 -24.98
CA ALA A 543 -4.05 27.63 -23.85
C ALA A 543 -4.07 29.11 -23.42
N LEU A 544 -4.68 29.99 -24.22
CA LEU A 544 -4.59 31.45 -24.11
C LEU A 544 -3.13 31.93 -24.04
N MET A 545 -2.32 31.47 -25.01
CA MET A 545 -0.88 31.74 -25.10
C MET A 545 -0.47 32.14 -26.52
N LYS A 546 0.64 32.89 -26.67
CA LYS A 546 1.16 33.27 -27.99
C LYS A 546 1.68 32.03 -28.73
N LYS A 547 1.52 31.99 -30.05
CA LYS A 547 1.93 30.82 -30.86
C LYS A 547 3.40 30.44 -30.64
N GLY A 548 4.33 31.40 -30.68
CA GLY A 548 5.76 31.14 -30.50
C GLY A 548 6.10 30.55 -29.13
N ASP A 549 5.48 31.06 -28.06
CA ASP A 549 5.67 30.56 -26.69
C ASP A 549 5.21 29.10 -26.57
N VAL A 550 4.06 28.76 -27.20
CA VAL A 550 3.56 27.38 -27.25
C VAL A 550 4.45 26.49 -28.09
N GLN A 551 4.84 26.90 -29.30
CA GLN A 551 5.74 26.12 -30.16
C GLN A 551 7.07 25.79 -29.46
N GLY A 552 7.72 26.78 -28.85
CA GLY A 552 8.96 26.58 -28.09
C GLY A 552 8.77 25.67 -26.88
N LYS A 553 7.63 25.76 -26.18
CA LYS A 553 7.36 24.93 -25.01
C LYS A 553 7.03 23.48 -25.37
N MET A 554 6.23 23.28 -26.41
CA MET A 554 5.85 21.96 -26.92
C MET A 554 7.07 21.20 -27.46
N LEU A 555 7.96 21.88 -28.20
CA LEU A 555 9.23 21.29 -28.64
C LEU A 555 10.11 20.85 -27.46
N ALA A 556 10.24 21.68 -26.42
CA ALA A 556 11.00 21.33 -25.23
C ALA A 556 10.41 20.13 -24.46
N MET A 557 9.08 19.98 -24.47
CA MET A 557 8.38 18.85 -23.84
C MET A 557 8.45 17.58 -24.70
N GLN A 558 8.47 17.70 -26.02
CA GLN A 558 8.74 16.61 -26.96
C GLN A 558 10.17 16.07 -26.82
N MET A 559 11.16 16.95 -26.70
CA MET A 559 12.55 16.55 -26.44
C MET A 559 12.75 15.81 -25.11
N ALA A 560 11.78 15.92 -24.18
CA ALA A 560 11.74 15.20 -22.91
C ALA A 560 10.76 14.00 -22.92
N GLY A 561 10.17 13.64 -24.06
CA GLY A 561 9.26 12.50 -24.20
C GLY A 561 7.85 12.67 -23.62
N LEU A 562 7.51 13.86 -23.08
CA LEU A 562 6.22 14.13 -22.45
C LEU A 562 5.05 14.22 -23.45
N VAL A 563 5.31 14.69 -24.67
CA VAL A 563 4.27 15.01 -25.66
C VAL A 563 4.77 14.66 -27.05
N ASP A 564 3.96 13.96 -27.85
CA ASP A 564 4.31 13.53 -29.19
C ASP A 564 3.53 14.29 -30.27
N VAL A 565 4.03 14.19 -31.51
CA VAL A 565 3.34 14.63 -32.73
C VAL A 565 2.88 13.40 -33.50
N GLN A 566 1.58 13.26 -33.72
CA GLN A 566 1.04 12.29 -34.67
C GLN A 566 0.92 12.93 -36.06
N GLU A 567 1.58 12.32 -37.04
CA GLU A 567 1.41 12.65 -38.46
C GLU A 567 0.18 11.95 -39.05
N VAL A 568 -0.67 12.72 -39.74
CA VAL A 568 -1.83 12.22 -40.48
C VAL A 568 -1.77 12.74 -41.93
N PRO A 569 -1.23 11.95 -42.87
CA PRO A 569 -1.24 12.28 -44.30
C PRO A 569 -2.67 12.40 -44.85
N LYS A 570 -2.96 13.47 -45.60
CA LYS A 570 -4.24 13.62 -46.34
C LYS A 570 -4.30 12.73 -47.59
N ASP A 571 -3.13 12.37 -48.12
CA ASP A 571 -2.96 11.62 -49.36
C ASP A 571 -1.87 10.56 -49.19
N ASN A 572 -1.94 9.49 -50.00
CA ASN A 572 -0.97 8.40 -50.01
C ASN A 572 0.47 8.83 -50.38
N SER A 573 0.69 10.06 -50.86
CA SER A 573 2.02 10.60 -51.14
C SER A 573 2.83 10.96 -49.89
N ARG A 574 2.20 11.07 -48.71
CA ARG A 574 2.84 11.37 -47.40
C ARG A 574 3.77 12.59 -47.37
N LEU A 575 3.60 13.53 -48.30
CA LEU A 575 4.39 14.77 -48.34
C LEU A 575 4.00 15.69 -47.17
N ALA A 576 4.98 16.24 -46.45
CA ALA A 576 4.74 17.05 -45.25
C ALA A 576 3.81 18.25 -45.46
N ASN A 577 3.80 18.86 -46.65
CA ASN A 577 2.87 19.94 -47.01
C ASN A 577 1.40 19.48 -47.19
N ARG A 578 1.16 18.17 -47.21
CA ARG A 578 -0.17 17.54 -47.25
C ARG A 578 -0.41 16.63 -46.02
N THR A 579 0.43 16.75 -44.99
CA THR A 579 0.26 16.08 -43.68
C THR A 579 -0.35 17.03 -42.66
N LEU A 580 -1.19 16.52 -41.76
CA LEU A 580 -1.62 17.20 -40.54
C LEU A 580 -0.78 16.70 -39.37
N PHE A 581 -0.47 17.59 -38.43
CA PHE A 581 0.37 17.32 -37.28
C PHE A 581 -0.43 17.59 -36.01
N PHE A 582 -0.72 16.53 -35.24
CA PHE A 582 -1.50 16.63 -34.02
C PHE A 582 -0.62 16.36 -32.80
N TRP A 583 -0.59 17.32 -31.87
CA TRP A 583 0.03 17.12 -30.57
C TRP A 583 -0.85 16.23 -29.70
N PHE A 584 -0.26 15.28 -28.97
CA PHE A 584 -0.98 14.44 -28.00
C PHE A 584 -0.12 14.10 -26.78
N PHE A 585 -0.79 13.99 -25.63
CA PHE A 585 -0.20 13.55 -24.36
C PHE A 585 -0.58 12.08 -24.12
N ASP A 586 0.40 11.26 -23.73
CA ASP A 586 0.22 9.83 -23.46
C ASP A 586 0.55 9.57 -21.97
N GLY A 587 -0.50 9.45 -21.15
CA GLY A 587 -0.36 9.35 -19.70
C GLY A 587 0.38 8.10 -19.25
N GLU A 588 0.00 6.92 -19.77
CA GLU A 588 0.60 5.63 -19.38
C GLU A 588 2.07 5.55 -19.76
N ARG A 589 2.41 6.01 -20.98
CA ARG A 589 3.80 6.02 -21.46
C ARG A 589 4.66 7.01 -20.66
N VAL A 590 4.12 8.18 -20.32
CA VAL A 590 4.85 9.17 -19.51
C VAL A 590 5.03 8.68 -18.08
N GLN A 591 4.03 8.05 -17.45
CA GLN A 591 4.20 7.39 -16.15
C GLN A 591 5.28 6.30 -16.20
N SER A 592 5.30 5.49 -17.26
CA SER A 592 6.29 4.43 -17.47
C SER A 592 7.71 4.99 -17.64
N GLN A 593 7.88 6.09 -18.38
CA GLN A 593 9.16 6.78 -18.55
C GLN A 593 9.63 7.43 -17.25
N LEU A 594 8.73 8.12 -16.54
CA LEU A 594 8.99 8.75 -15.24
C LEU A 594 9.47 7.71 -14.22
N LEU A 595 8.83 6.54 -14.17
CA LEU A 595 9.21 5.45 -13.28
C LEU A 595 10.65 4.94 -13.55
N ASP A 596 11.06 4.81 -14.81
CA ASP A 596 12.43 4.40 -15.17
C ASP A 596 13.47 5.49 -14.84
N ASP A 597 13.17 6.77 -15.09
CA ASP A 597 14.05 7.88 -14.69
C ASP A 597 14.12 8.07 -13.16
N VAL A 598 13.08 7.71 -12.41
CA VAL A 598 13.10 7.64 -10.94
C VAL A 598 14.02 6.51 -10.45
N TYR A 599 13.94 5.29 -11.01
CA TYR A 599 14.88 4.20 -10.67
C TYR A 599 16.32 4.57 -10.96
N LYS A 600 16.56 5.20 -12.11
CA LYS A 600 17.86 5.74 -12.54
C LYS A 600 18.36 6.86 -11.62
N GLY A 601 17.46 7.66 -11.06
CA GLY A 601 17.75 8.62 -9.98
C GLY A 601 18.23 7.92 -8.71
N MET A 602 17.46 6.94 -8.20
CA MET A 602 17.82 6.15 -7.02
C MET A 602 19.16 5.43 -7.20
N LEU A 603 19.37 4.79 -8.35
CA LEU A 603 20.60 4.09 -8.71
C LEU A 603 21.81 5.04 -8.68
N ARG A 604 21.68 6.25 -9.23
CA ARG A 604 22.73 7.28 -9.18
C ARG A 604 23.03 7.75 -7.76
N CYS A 605 22.00 7.89 -6.89
CA CYS A 605 22.21 8.26 -5.48
C CYS A 605 23.01 7.19 -4.73
N LEU A 606 22.72 5.90 -4.94
CA LEU A 606 23.46 4.80 -4.30
C LEU A 606 24.87 4.62 -4.89
N GLN A 607 25.03 4.71 -6.22
CA GLN A 607 26.37 4.72 -6.85
C GLN A 607 27.24 5.88 -6.35
N THR A 608 26.64 7.05 -6.08
CA THR A 608 27.34 8.19 -5.47
C THR A 608 27.72 7.88 -4.01
N LEU A 609 26.82 7.28 -3.23
CA LEU A 609 27.09 6.86 -1.86
C LEU A 609 28.28 5.88 -1.78
N ASP A 610 28.37 4.92 -2.68
CA ASP A 610 29.50 3.98 -2.77
C ASP A 610 30.83 4.66 -3.11
N VAL A 611 30.81 5.67 -3.99
CA VAL A 611 31.99 6.49 -4.29
C VAL A 611 32.43 7.29 -3.06
N GLU A 612 31.51 7.87 -2.28
CA GLU A 612 31.86 8.55 -1.03
C GLU A 612 32.36 7.58 0.05
N ARG A 613 31.73 6.41 0.21
CA ARG A 613 32.19 5.35 1.12
C ARG A 613 33.59 4.87 0.74
N HIS A 614 33.88 4.72 -0.56
CA HIS A 614 35.21 4.30 -1.02
C HIS A 614 36.28 5.37 -0.80
N LYS A 615 35.96 6.66 -0.96
CA LYS A 615 36.87 7.77 -0.63
C LYS A 615 37.23 7.79 0.86
N GLU A 616 36.25 7.61 1.73
CA GLU A 616 36.41 7.74 3.19
C GLU A 616 36.63 6.40 3.92
N ARG A 617 36.81 5.29 3.19
CA ARG A 617 36.97 3.93 3.73
C ARG A 617 37.96 3.84 4.88
N ASN A 618 39.09 4.54 4.81
CA ASN A 618 40.12 4.50 5.86
C ASN A 618 39.62 5.07 7.21
N ILE A 619 38.67 6.02 7.17
CA ILE A 619 38.01 6.60 8.34
C ILE A 619 36.87 5.69 8.80
N LEU A 620 36.07 5.16 7.87
CA LEU A 620 34.99 4.21 8.19
C LEU A 620 35.54 2.96 8.91
N THR A 621 36.60 2.33 8.38
CA THR A 621 37.30 1.19 9.00
C THR A 621 38.15 1.56 10.23
N PHE A 622 38.20 2.84 10.61
CA PHE A 622 38.63 3.28 11.94
C PHE A 622 37.45 3.32 12.92
N VAL A 623 36.32 3.90 12.52
CA VAL A 623 35.10 4.02 13.34
C VAL A 623 34.39 2.67 13.56
N GLU A 624 34.44 1.75 12.60
CA GLU A 624 33.86 0.39 12.68
C GLU A 624 34.44 -0.47 13.81
N ARG A 625 35.55 -0.06 14.43
CA ARG A 625 36.25 -0.82 15.47
C ARG A 625 35.51 -0.75 16.80
N LYS A 626 35.47 -1.88 17.53
CA LYS A 626 34.70 -2.04 18.77
C LYS A 626 35.14 -1.12 19.92
N ASP A 627 36.35 -0.60 19.86
CA ASP A 627 36.98 0.35 20.79
C ASP A 627 36.74 1.83 20.44
N VAL A 628 36.37 2.12 19.19
CA VAL A 628 36.10 3.49 18.68
C VAL A 628 34.61 3.78 18.61
N LYS A 629 33.80 2.77 18.28
CA LYS A 629 32.35 2.89 18.05
C LYS A 629 31.59 3.39 19.28
N GLY A 630 30.87 4.51 19.15
CA GLY A 630 30.19 5.21 20.24
C GLY A 630 31.09 6.13 21.06
N LYS A 631 32.35 6.33 20.64
CA LYS A 631 33.37 7.23 21.23
C LYS A 631 34.14 8.01 20.14
N GLU A 632 33.51 8.20 18.98
CA GLU A 632 34.14 8.78 17.79
C GLU A 632 34.73 10.17 18.06
N GLU A 633 34.04 11.00 18.85
CA GLU A 633 34.50 12.35 19.22
C GLU A 633 35.66 12.35 20.24
N GLU A 634 35.72 11.35 21.13
CA GLU A 634 36.80 11.23 22.12
C GLU A 634 38.11 10.68 21.51
N VAL A 635 37.99 9.80 20.50
CA VAL A 635 39.10 8.99 19.99
C VAL A 635 39.69 9.51 18.68
N MET A 636 38.92 10.30 17.91
CA MET A 636 39.38 10.84 16.62
C MET A 636 39.98 12.25 16.75
N THR A 637 40.94 12.59 15.90
CA THR A 637 41.36 13.99 15.76
C THR A 637 40.24 14.82 15.14
N ALA A 638 40.09 16.07 15.57
CA ALA A 638 39.00 16.95 15.14
C ALA A 638 38.88 17.09 13.61
N GLU A 639 39.97 17.02 12.84
CA GLU A 639 39.92 17.01 11.38
C GLU A 639 39.21 15.75 10.83
N HIS A 640 39.60 14.55 11.28
CA HIS A 640 38.97 13.30 10.86
C HIS A 640 37.52 13.20 11.35
N TYR A 641 37.23 13.70 12.56
CA TYR A 641 35.86 13.74 13.10
C TYR A 641 34.96 14.68 12.27
N ASN A 642 35.42 15.88 11.94
CA ASN A 642 34.71 16.79 11.02
C ASN A 642 34.52 16.18 9.63
N LYS A 643 35.48 15.39 9.14
CA LYS A 643 35.38 14.70 7.85
C LYS A 643 34.36 13.55 7.89
N TYR A 644 34.33 12.79 8.98
CA TYR A 644 33.33 11.75 9.26
C TYR A 644 31.91 12.32 9.36
N ASN A 645 31.72 13.41 10.11
CA ASN A 645 30.40 14.05 10.24
C ASN A 645 29.88 14.59 8.90
N ARG A 646 30.75 15.17 8.05
CA ARG A 646 30.39 15.55 6.67
C ARG A 646 30.00 14.35 5.80
N HIS A 647 30.65 13.20 6.00
CA HIS A 647 30.29 11.96 5.31
C HIS A 647 28.92 11.43 5.78
N LEU A 648 28.65 11.42 7.10
CA LEU A 648 27.34 11.06 7.65
C LEU A 648 26.21 11.98 7.15
N GLU A 649 26.42 13.29 7.14
CA GLU A 649 25.49 14.24 6.54
C GLU A 649 25.22 13.94 5.06
N GLY A 650 26.27 13.62 4.28
CA GLY A 650 26.15 13.24 2.88
C GLY A 650 25.35 11.97 2.69
N GLN A 651 25.63 10.94 3.48
CA GLN A 651 24.91 9.66 3.50
C GLN A 651 23.43 9.86 3.86
N GLN A 652 23.14 10.61 4.93
CA GLN A 652 21.76 10.89 5.35
C GLN A 652 20.99 11.64 4.25
N LYS A 653 21.61 12.64 3.61
CA LYS A 653 21.00 13.38 2.50
C LYS A 653 20.74 12.49 1.28
N LEU A 654 21.69 11.62 0.90
CA LEU A 654 21.53 10.69 -0.22
C LEU A 654 20.44 9.64 0.03
N LEU A 655 20.47 8.97 1.19
CA LEU A 655 19.45 7.99 1.57
C LEU A 655 18.06 8.65 1.70
N GLY A 656 17.99 9.87 2.23
CA GLY A 656 16.75 10.65 2.28
C GLY A 656 16.16 10.96 0.89
N GLN A 657 16.98 11.18 -0.14
CA GLN A 657 16.46 11.30 -1.51
C GLN A 657 16.01 9.95 -2.07
N VAL A 658 16.71 8.85 -1.76
CA VAL A 658 16.29 7.50 -2.18
C VAL A 658 14.91 7.15 -1.59
N MET A 659 14.65 7.50 -0.32
CA MET A 659 13.31 7.31 0.27
C MET A 659 12.23 8.12 -0.44
N ARG A 660 12.48 9.41 -0.74
CA ARG A 660 11.52 10.29 -1.45
C ARG A 660 11.23 9.83 -2.88
N LEU A 661 12.24 9.31 -3.57
CA LEU A 661 12.07 8.72 -4.90
C LEU A 661 11.27 7.41 -4.85
N ASP A 662 11.44 6.61 -3.79
CA ASP A 662 10.61 5.42 -3.55
C ASP A 662 9.12 5.75 -3.30
N ASP A 663 8.77 6.91 -2.75
CA ASP A 663 7.36 7.33 -2.61
C ASP A 663 6.69 7.47 -3.99
N MET A 664 7.42 8.03 -4.97
CA MET A 664 6.96 8.06 -6.37
C MET A 664 6.87 6.66 -6.97
N VAL A 665 7.85 5.78 -6.72
CA VAL A 665 7.81 4.38 -7.19
C VAL A 665 6.58 3.65 -6.63
N ALA A 666 6.26 3.83 -5.35
CA ALA A 666 5.13 3.17 -4.72
C ALA A 666 3.81 3.58 -5.39
N VAL A 667 3.60 4.88 -5.61
CA VAL A 667 2.42 5.42 -6.30
C VAL A 667 2.31 4.94 -7.76
N PHE A 668 3.41 4.88 -8.52
CA PHE A 668 3.35 4.48 -9.94
C PHE A 668 3.37 2.95 -10.17
N ARG A 669 4.11 2.16 -9.37
CA ARG A 669 4.25 0.70 -9.58
C ARG A 669 3.35 -0.17 -8.70
N ASP A 670 3.13 0.19 -7.44
CA ASP A 670 2.55 -0.75 -6.45
C ASP A 670 1.09 -0.47 -6.11
N TYR A 671 0.66 0.80 -6.21
CA TYR A 671 -0.67 1.28 -5.83
C TYR A 671 -1.52 1.60 -7.05
#